data_AF-A0A2I2L162-F1
#
_entry.id   AF-A0A2I2L162-F1
#
_cell.length_a   1.000
_cell.length_b   1.000
_cell.length_c   1.000
_cell.angle_alpha   90.00
_cell.angle_beta   90.00
_cell.angle_gamma   90.00
#
_symmetry.space_group_name_H-M   'P 1'
#
loop_
_entity.id
_entity.type
_entity.pdbx_description
1 polymer ?
#
loop_
_entity_poly.entity_id
_entity_poly.type
_entity_poly.pdbx_seq_one_letter_code
_entity_poly.pdbx_strand_id
1 'polypeptide(L)'
;MVLVSHAASDRRWAEWLAWRMQAAGVEPLLEGWHAVPGVNRLRWLNESLVRADWLVLVLSESYLAESGASLPWPSIVNPTDRRVRLVPVKVDECSPPGLLASLVTIDLVGLDEENAAATLLSGLGASIRGSAVPTVAPPFPGVPFPGGRPLPGGAEVVSPPRELPPTTRFFTGRQQQIAELMSGAEAACPDGGRAAVAGASVILSVHGMAGVGKTTLALRVAHELADRFPDGCLFLDLHGATPSVEPIEPDAALSELLRRVGVPGAQIPPALEARAALYRGRLAGTRTLVVLDNARSAEQVLPLLPAASGCLVIVTSRRRLAALDEARSWHLEVLPPEGARDMLTSVVGADRLAGQDDATMRLVDLCGRLPLALRIAAARLRTRPAWSVADLADRLADHHDRLAALEDGERGVAAAFAVSYRDLTGESQRMLRRLGLHPGVEMDTHAAAALAGVTPAQADRACEHLLDVHLLLEAGRDRYRFHDLVRAFARDRAGDEDSETECLQSTRVLFDHYVSTAATAVRTLFPTEVDHLPPVRSPYVQPRWSGDRQGARHWLDLERANLVRVAAQANLHGWRHALELAAILFRYLDLGAHLTEAIAVYTAARDTARALGDHAQHAHVLTSLAGICRHQGRYADAAEHAREALTLFQQIGDERGESRALTALGIIYWRQGRYDEALIHNQRAFDLCQKSGDQRGQARALGNIGHVHWRQGRYTLAVDHQQRALELHQLTGDTRGQAHALGNLGNVYCHQGDHDLAADHHRQALALYLTLADRNGEADALTNLGLVHHAQGRHDDAARHHRQALDLYEEIDDHNGQARARNGLAEHLHIAGHPEQALHHHALALTLTHATQDSYEMARSHAGLGRALDELGNHDTAREHWQSARDIYAALDVPETSEANSALKMPTSTR
;
A
#
# COMPACT_ATOMS: atom_id res chain seq x y z
N MET A 1 -28.49 35.64 -10.69
CA MET A 1 -28.59 36.80 -11.60
C MET A 1 -29.50 37.87 -10.99
N VAL A 2 -29.13 39.16 -11.02
CA VAL A 2 -29.90 40.23 -10.34
C VAL A 2 -30.40 41.26 -11.36
N LEU A 3 -31.71 41.41 -11.53
CA LEU A 3 -32.29 42.45 -12.38
C LEU A 3 -32.38 43.77 -11.62
N VAL A 4 -31.82 44.84 -12.18
CA VAL A 4 -31.90 46.20 -11.62
C VAL A 4 -32.84 47.05 -12.49
N SER A 5 -33.95 47.50 -11.92
CA SER A 5 -34.91 48.39 -12.58
C SER A 5 -34.84 49.81 -12.01
N HIS A 6 -34.89 50.80 -12.90
CA HIS A 6 -34.75 52.22 -12.56
C HIS A 6 -35.57 53.13 -13.48
N ALA A 7 -35.77 54.38 -13.05
CA ALA A 7 -36.38 55.44 -13.86
C ALA A 7 -35.34 55.99 -14.84
N ALA A 8 -35.76 56.57 -15.95
CA ALA A 8 -34.81 57.09 -16.94
C ALA A 8 -33.86 58.15 -16.34
N SER A 9 -34.37 58.96 -15.40
CA SER A 9 -33.62 59.98 -14.66
C SER A 9 -32.57 59.41 -13.68
N ASP A 10 -32.71 58.16 -13.25
CA ASP A 10 -31.87 57.51 -12.23
C ASP A 10 -30.84 56.52 -12.80
N ARG A 11 -30.69 56.49 -14.12
CA ARG A 11 -29.79 55.58 -14.83
C ARG A 11 -28.36 55.55 -14.26
N ARG A 12 -27.81 56.70 -13.87
CA ARG A 12 -26.45 56.78 -13.31
C ARG A 12 -26.29 56.01 -12.00
N TRP A 13 -27.33 55.99 -11.16
CA TRP A 13 -27.33 55.21 -9.93
C TRP A 13 -27.39 53.71 -10.21
N ALA A 14 -28.18 53.31 -11.19
CA ALA A 14 -28.33 51.92 -11.58
C ALA A 14 -27.04 51.37 -12.23
N GLU A 15 -26.35 52.16 -13.05
CA GLU A 15 -25.04 51.82 -13.60
C GLU A 15 -23.96 51.69 -12.52
N TRP A 16 -23.95 52.60 -11.53
CA TRP A 16 -23.04 52.51 -10.38
C TRP A 16 -23.30 51.26 -9.53
N LEU A 17 -24.56 50.94 -9.27
CA LEU A 17 -24.94 49.77 -8.50
C LEU A 17 -24.57 48.47 -9.23
N ALA A 18 -24.81 48.41 -10.54
CA ALA A 18 -24.41 47.27 -11.38
C ALA A 18 -22.89 47.07 -11.36
N TRP A 19 -22.11 48.15 -11.45
CA TRP A 19 -20.65 48.08 -11.34
C TRP A 19 -20.19 47.54 -9.98
N ARG A 20 -20.80 47.99 -8.86
CA ARG A 20 -20.53 47.45 -7.52
C ARG A 20 -20.90 45.97 -7.39
N MET A 21 -22.01 45.54 -7.99
CA MET A 21 -22.43 44.14 -8.00
C MET A 21 -21.41 43.26 -8.74
N GLN A 22 -20.93 43.69 -9.91
CA GLN A 22 -19.89 42.98 -10.65
C GLN A 22 -18.58 42.87 -9.86
N ALA A 23 -18.16 43.95 -9.19
CA ALA A 23 -16.98 43.93 -8.32
C ALA A 23 -17.12 42.95 -7.14
N ALA A 24 -18.35 42.62 -6.73
CA ALA A 24 -18.64 41.63 -5.70
C ALA A 24 -18.93 40.22 -6.26
N GLY A 25 -18.73 39.99 -7.57
CA GLY A 25 -18.98 38.71 -8.23
C GLY A 25 -20.45 38.38 -8.47
N VAL A 26 -21.34 39.37 -8.41
CA VAL A 26 -22.77 39.24 -8.70
C VAL A 26 -23.04 39.78 -10.08
N GLU A 27 -23.71 39.00 -10.93
CA GLU A 27 -24.02 39.38 -12.33
C GLU A 27 -25.33 40.19 -12.40
N PRO A 28 -25.27 41.50 -12.74
CA PRO A 28 -26.44 42.36 -12.85
C PRO A 28 -26.99 42.38 -14.28
N LEU A 29 -28.31 42.32 -14.40
CA LEU A 29 -29.04 42.66 -15.62
C LEU A 29 -29.50 44.12 -15.51
N LEU A 30 -28.94 45.01 -16.33
CA LEU A 30 -29.29 46.43 -16.36
C LEU A 30 -29.84 46.85 -17.72
N GLU A 31 -30.96 47.58 -17.68
CA GLU A 31 -31.60 48.13 -18.87
C GLU A 31 -30.69 49.20 -19.52
N GLY A 32 -30.22 48.93 -20.74
CA GLY A 32 -29.27 49.78 -21.47
C GLY A 32 -27.84 49.24 -21.57
N TRP A 33 -27.46 48.27 -20.71
CA TRP A 33 -26.23 47.48 -20.91
C TRP A 33 -26.50 46.23 -21.76
N HIS A 34 -27.71 45.68 -21.64
CA HIS A 34 -28.07 44.37 -22.20
C HIS A 34 -29.34 44.39 -23.05
N ALA A 35 -29.87 45.56 -23.38
CA ALA A 35 -31.02 45.70 -24.28
C ALA A 35 -30.57 45.69 -25.75
N VAL A 36 -31.18 44.84 -26.58
CA VAL A 36 -30.95 44.81 -28.04
C VAL A 36 -31.72 45.98 -28.68
N PRO A 37 -31.10 46.80 -29.55
CA PRO A 37 -31.78 47.91 -30.21
C PRO A 37 -33.04 47.43 -30.96
N GLY A 38 -34.20 48.04 -30.68
CA GLY A 38 -35.48 47.73 -31.33
C GLY A 38 -36.43 46.81 -30.57
N VAL A 39 -36.04 46.27 -29.41
CA VAL A 39 -36.94 45.48 -28.54
C VAL A 39 -37.75 46.40 -27.63
N ASN A 40 -39.07 46.17 -27.54
CA ASN A 40 -39.95 46.91 -26.64
C ASN A 40 -39.54 46.70 -25.17
N ARG A 41 -39.31 47.81 -24.45
CA ARG A 41 -38.91 47.86 -23.03
C ARG A 41 -39.70 46.90 -22.13
N LEU A 42 -41.03 46.92 -22.23
CA LEU A 42 -41.91 46.06 -21.42
C LEU A 42 -41.67 44.58 -21.70
N ARG A 43 -41.43 44.22 -22.96
CA ARG A 43 -41.15 42.84 -23.37
C ARG A 43 -39.80 42.37 -22.86
N TRP A 44 -38.76 43.20 -22.98
CA TRP A 44 -37.43 42.90 -22.46
C TRP A 44 -37.45 42.72 -20.94
N LEU A 45 -38.17 43.58 -20.22
CA LEU A 45 -38.29 43.50 -18.77
C LEU A 45 -38.98 42.18 -18.36
N ASN A 46 -40.08 41.80 -19.02
CA ASN A 46 -40.78 40.54 -18.75
C ASN A 46 -39.92 39.31 -19.03
N GLU A 47 -39.21 39.27 -20.16
CA GLU A 47 -38.32 38.16 -20.49
C GLU A 47 -37.13 38.06 -19.53
N SER A 48 -36.61 39.21 -19.07
CA SER A 48 -35.48 39.28 -18.12
C SER A 48 -35.91 38.91 -16.69
N LEU A 49 -37.13 39.29 -16.29
CA LEU A 49 -37.70 38.91 -14.99
C LEU A 49 -37.80 37.39 -14.84
N VAL A 50 -38.15 36.65 -15.92
CA VAL A 50 -38.22 35.18 -15.87
C VAL A 50 -36.85 34.55 -15.54
N ARG A 51 -35.75 35.17 -15.96
CA ARG A 51 -34.37 34.65 -15.82
C ARG A 51 -33.64 35.12 -14.55
N ALA A 52 -34.17 36.15 -13.87
CA ALA A 52 -33.54 36.72 -12.70
C ALA A 52 -34.00 36.01 -11.40
N ASP A 53 -33.03 35.72 -10.52
CA ASP A 53 -33.29 35.15 -9.19
C ASP A 53 -33.69 36.24 -8.18
N TRP A 54 -33.24 37.47 -8.42
CA TRP A 54 -33.50 38.64 -7.59
C TRP A 54 -33.86 39.85 -8.45
N LEU A 55 -34.83 40.65 -7.98
CA LEU A 55 -35.18 41.96 -8.54
C LEU A 55 -34.84 43.04 -7.52
N VAL A 56 -34.10 44.06 -7.96
CA VAL A 56 -33.77 45.27 -7.20
C VAL A 56 -34.39 46.47 -7.90
N LEU A 57 -35.25 47.21 -7.19
CA LEU A 57 -35.87 48.45 -7.68
C LEU A 57 -35.17 49.65 -7.08
N VAL A 58 -34.70 50.57 -7.92
CA VAL A 58 -34.18 51.88 -7.50
C VAL A 58 -35.34 52.86 -7.38
N LEU A 59 -35.85 53.06 -6.17
CA LEU A 59 -37.03 53.90 -5.92
C LEU A 59 -36.64 55.38 -5.75
N SER A 60 -37.30 56.25 -6.53
CA SER A 60 -37.27 57.71 -6.46
C SER A 60 -38.67 58.28 -6.73
N GLU A 61 -38.93 59.57 -6.47
CA GLU A 61 -40.19 60.21 -6.86
C GLU A 61 -40.45 60.13 -8.38
N SER A 62 -39.39 60.21 -9.19
CA SER A 62 -39.49 60.04 -10.65
C SER A 62 -39.84 58.60 -11.03
N TYR A 63 -39.33 57.61 -10.29
CA TYR A 63 -39.70 56.20 -10.45
C TYR A 63 -41.19 56.01 -10.18
N LEU A 64 -41.71 56.59 -9.10
CA LEU A 64 -43.11 56.50 -8.73
C LEU A 64 -44.02 57.24 -9.74
N ALA A 65 -43.60 58.39 -10.25
CA ALA A 65 -44.33 59.16 -11.27
C ALA A 65 -44.35 58.48 -12.66
N GLU A 66 -43.24 57.84 -13.08
CA GLU A 66 -43.17 57.08 -14.36
C GLU A 66 -43.93 55.73 -14.28
N SER A 67 -44.06 55.17 -13.07
CA SER A 67 -44.59 53.81 -12.84
C SER A 67 -46.12 53.67 -12.87
N GLY A 68 -46.87 54.77 -12.93
CA GLY A 68 -48.33 54.75 -12.88
C GLY A 68 -49.04 54.05 -14.05
N ALA A 69 -48.34 53.72 -15.15
CA ALA A 69 -48.95 53.06 -16.31
C ALA A 69 -48.03 52.12 -17.11
N SER A 70 -46.80 51.85 -16.66
CA SER A 70 -45.75 51.29 -17.55
C SER A 70 -44.92 50.13 -17.00
N LEU A 71 -45.24 49.59 -15.81
CA LEU A 71 -44.59 48.38 -15.27
C LEU A 71 -45.54 47.18 -15.33
N PRO A 72 -45.03 45.96 -15.61
CA PRO A 72 -45.83 44.74 -15.63
C PRO A 72 -46.01 44.22 -14.19
N TRP A 73 -46.65 45.01 -13.33
CA TRP A 73 -46.92 44.67 -11.94
C TRP A 73 -47.50 43.25 -11.74
N PRO A 74 -48.42 42.74 -12.59
CA PRO A 74 -48.91 41.37 -12.47
C PRO A 74 -47.80 40.32 -12.59
N SER A 75 -46.77 40.57 -13.42
CA SER A 75 -45.62 39.66 -13.61
C SER A 75 -44.57 39.76 -12.50
N ILE A 76 -44.58 40.85 -11.73
CA ILE A 76 -43.68 41.07 -10.57
C ILE A 76 -44.28 40.44 -9.31
N VAL A 77 -45.62 40.47 -9.17
CA VAL A 77 -46.33 40.04 -7.95
C VAL A 77 -46.73 38.57 -7.99
N ASN A 78 -46.87 37.96 -9.17
CA ASN A 78 -47.29 36.55 -9.28
C ASN A 78 -46.20 35.65 -9.91
N PRO A 79 -45.24 35.18 -9.10
CA PRO A 79 -44.76 33.81 -9.26
C PRO A 79 -44.50 33.12 -7.91
N THR A 80 -44.97 31.88 -7.82
CA THR A 80 -45.11 31.00 -6.64
C THR A 80 -43.87 30.67 -5.79
N ASP A 81 -42.71 31.33 -5.94
CA ASP A 81 -41.56 31.09 -5.03
C ASP A 81 -40.40 32.11 -5.08
N ARG A 82 -40.62 33.38 -5.46
CA ARG A 82 -39.51 34.34 -5.68
C ARG A 82 -39.44 35.44 -4.61
N ARG A 83 -38.23 35.68 -4.06
CA ARG A 83 -37.93 36.76 -3.11
C ARG A 83 -37.60 38.06 -3.85
N VAL A 84 -38.49 39.05 -3.78
CA VAL A 84 -38.23 40.41 -4.29
C VAL A 84 -37.61 41.25 -3.18
N ARG A 85 -36.51 41.97 -3.46
CA ARG A 85 -35.88 42.88 -2.49
C ARG A 85 -35.88 44.31 -3.00
N LEU A 86 -36.54 45.20 -2.27
CA LEU A 86 -36.65 46.60 -2.61
C LEU A 86 -35.54 47.39 -1.93
N VAL A 87 -34.86 48.25 -2.68
CA VAL A 87 -33.79 49.10 -2.15
C VAL A 87 -34.15 50.56 -2.45
N PRO A 88 -34.69 51.31 -1.47
CA PRO A 88 -34.99 52.73 -1.69
C PRO A 88 -33.68 53.52 -1.76
N VAL A 89 -33.52 54.36 -2.80
CA VAL A 89 -32.28 55.12 -3.03
C VAL A 89 -32.50 56.64 -2.94
N LYS A 90 -33.74 57.15 -3.01
CA LYS A 90 -34.01 58.59 -2.88
C LYS A 90 -35.39 58.93 -2.29
N VAL A 91 -35.46 59.69 -1.20
CA VAL A 91 -36.69 60.33 -0.64
C VAL A 91 -36.27 61.71 -0.10
N ASP A 92 -36.85 62.81 -0.61
CA ASP A 92 -36.42 64.18 -0.25
C ASP A 92 -37.32 64.87 0.83
N GLU A 93 -36.62 65.63 1.67
CA GLU A 93 -36.94 66.78 2.55
C GLU A 93 -38.39 67.04 3.04
N CYS A 94 -38.78 66.43 4.17
CA CYS A 94 -39.46 67.08 5.31
C CYS A 94 -39.66 66.09 6.49
N SER A 95 -38.85 66.23 7.57
CA SER A 95 -38.98 65.68 8.97
C SER A 95 -37.81 64.79 9.49
N PRO A 96 -37.52 64.72 10.82
CA PRO A 96 -36.18 64.43 11.42
C PRO A 96 -35.99 62.97 12.02
N PRO A 97 -34.92 62.59 12.80
CA PRO A 97 -33.69 61.80 12.47
C PRO A 97 -33.44 60.40 13.20
N GLY A 98 -32.56 59.47 12.69
CA GLY A 98 -31.64 58.54 13.47
C GLY A 98 -31.26 57.05 13.04
N LEU A 99 -30.06 56.62 12.43
CA LEU A 99 -29.49 55.36 11.70
C LEU A 99 -29.39 55.17 10.10
N LEU A 100 -28.26 54.62 9.66
CA LEU A 100 -28.02 53.81 8.44
C LEU A 100 -28.01 52.34 8.89
N ALA A 101 -29.05 51.53 8.64
CA ALA A 101 -28.98 50.05 8.69
C ALA A 101 -30.37 49.40 8.60
N SER A 102 -30.86 49.09 7.40
CA SER A 102 -31.71 47.92 7.14
C SER A 102 -32.09 47.85 5.65
N LEU A 103 -31.59 46.84 4.94
CA LEU A 103 -32.23 46.35 3.72
C LEU A 103 -33.63 45.83 4.11
N VAL A 104 -34.69 46.55 3.78
CA VAL A 104 -36.05 46.07 4.03
C VAL A 104 -36.34 45.00 2.97
N THR A 105 -36.32 43.74 3.38
CA THR A 105 -36.82 42.63 2.56
C THR A 105 -38.33 42.58 2.76
N ILE A 106 -39.12 42.79 1.70
CA ILE A 106 -40.57 42.60 1.74
C ILE A 106 -40.85 41.34 0.94
N ASP A 107 -41.30 40.27 1.62
CA ASP A 107 -41.80 39.08 0.92
C ASP A 107 -43.18 39.40 0.34
N LEU A 108 -43.29 39.39 -0.99
CA LEU A 108 -44.53 39.70 -1.73
C LEU A 108 -45.40 38.45 -1.96
N VAL A 109 -45.20 37.38 -1.19
CA VAL A 109 -45.90 36.11 -1.39
C VAL A 109 -47.37 36.26 -0.98
N GLY A 110 -48.28 36.23 -1.96
CA GLY A 110 -49.73 36.15 -1.73
C GLY A 110 -50.53 37.46 -1.75
N LEU A 111 -50.05 38.51 -2.44
CA LEU A 111 -50.80 39.76 -2.60
C LEU A 111 -51.77 39.71 -3.80
N ASP A 112 -53.00 40.17 -3.60
CA ASP A 112 -54.06 40.21 -4.61
C ASP A 112 -53.80 41.31 -5.68
N GLU A 113 -54.07 41.00 -6.96
CA GLU A 113 -53.60 41.77 -8.13
C GLU A 113 -54.03 43.25 -8.15
N GLU A 114 -55.22 43.56 -7.62
CA GLU A 114 -55.78 44.92 -7.65
C GLU A 114 -55.19 45.86 -6.59
N ASN A 115 -54.53 45.35 -5.54
CA ASN A 115 -54.08 46.15 -4.39
C ASN A 115 -52.56 46.17 -4.16
N ALA A 116 -51.77 45.46 -4.97
CA ALA A 116 -50.32 45.32 -4.74
C ALA A 116 -49.56 46.65 -4.78
N ALA A 117 -49.87 47.55 -5.72
CA ALA A 117 -49.20 48.85 -5.84
C ALA A 117 -49.51 49.78 -4.66
N ALA A 118 -50.76 49.82 -4.20
CA ALA A 118 -51.18 50.61 -3.05
C ALA A 118 -50.63 50.06 -1.72
N THR A 119 -50.49 48.74 -1.61
CA THR A 119 -49.92 48.05 -0.44
C THR A 119 -48.41 48.22 -0.35
N LEU A 120 -47.71 48.21 -1.49
CA LEU A 120 -46.28 48.55 -1.59
C LEU A 120 -46.01 50.00 -1.17
N LEU A 121 -46.82 50.94 -1.64
CA LEU A 121 -46.70 52.37 -1.32
C LEU A 121 -46.99 52.68 0.15
N SER A 122 -47.99 52.01 0.74
CA SER A 122 -48.33 52.18 2.17
C SER A 122 -47.36 51.46 3.12
N GLY A 123 -46.85 50.28 2.75
CA GLY A 123 -45.85 49.53 3.51
C GLY A 123 -44.47 50.22 3.54
N LEU A 124 -44.06 50.85 2.44
CA LEU A 124 -42.85 51.69 2.38
C LEU A 124 -42.97 52.93 3.28
N GLY A 125 -44.16 53.52 3.41
CA GLY A 125 -44.40 54.68 4.28
C GLY A 125 -44.28 54.40 5.79
N ALA A 126 -44.50 53.15 6.23
CA ALA A 126 -44.51 52.79 7.65
C ALA A 126 -43.11 52.41 8.21
N SER A 127 -42.20 51.89 7.38
CA SER A 127 -40.87 51.41 7.82
C SER A 127 -39.77 52.48 7.89
N ILE A 128 -40.03 53.71 7.43
CA ILE A 128 -39.00 54.76 7.24
C ILE A 128 -38.84 55.71 8.46
N ARG A 129 -39.55 55.49 9.58
CA ARG A 129 -39.71 56.50 10.66
C ARG A 129 -38.71 56.54 11.83
N GLY A 130 -37.63 55.79 11.80
CA GLY A 130 -36.56 55.96 12.79
C GLY A 130 -35.29 55.58 12.07
N SER A 131 -34.44 56.56 11.76
CA SER A 131 -33.40 56.39 10.73
C SER A 131 -32.58 57.68 10.40
N ALA A 132 -31.24 57.83 10.41
CA ALA A 132 -30.36 59.03 10.19
C ALA A 132 -29.12 58.54 9.47
N VAL A 133 -28.97 59.06 8.27
CA VAL A 133 -27.97 58.67 7.30
C VAL A 133 -27.10 59.90 7.01
N PRO A 134 -25.76 59.79 6.98
CA PRO A 134 -24.91 60.81 6.38
C PRO A 134 -25.17 60.89 4.88
N THR A 135 -25.28 62.11 4.38
CA THR A 135 -25.41 62.44 2.95
C THR A 135 -24.19 61.91 2.18
N VAL A 136 -24.34 60.83 1.40
CA VAL A 136 -23.35 60.49 0.37
C VAL A 136 -23.74 61.24 -0.89
N ALA A 137 -23.14 62.42 -1.09
CA ALA A 137 -23.15 63.06 -2.39
C ALA A 137 -22.48 62.11 -3.43
N PRO A 138 -22.97 62.03 -4.68
CA PRO A 138 -22.25 61.31 -5.71
C PRO A 138 -20.84 61.91 -5.84
N PRO A 139 -19.78 61.11 -6.00
CA PRO A 139 -18.53 61.70 -6.43
C PRO A 139 -18.79 62.22 -7.86
N PHE A 140 -18.69 63.55 -8.00
CA PHE A 140 -18.70 64.34 -9.24
C PHE A 140 -20.05 64.82 -9.81
N PRO A 141 -20.40 66.10 -9.58
CA PRO A 141 -21.08 66.92 -10.57
C PRO A 141 -20.03 67.48 -11.55
N GLY A 142 -20.10 67.10 -12.83
CA GLY A 142 -19.47 67.91 -13.91
C GLY A 142 -18.49 67.24 -14.89
N VAL A 143 -18.38 65.91 -14.99
CA VAL A 143 -17.52 65.29 -16.03
C VAL A 143 -18.38 64.78 -17.20
N PRO A 144 -18.26 65.32 -18.43
CA PRO A 144 -18.82 64.71 -19.62
C PRO A 144 -18.06 63.42 -19.96
N PHE A 145 -18.78 62.35 -20.27
CA PHE A 145 -18.20 61.10 -20.77
C PHE A 145 -17.40 61.36 -22.07
N PRO A 146 -16.11 61.00 -22.16
CA PRO A 146 -15.33 61.27 -23.35
C PRO A 146 -15.56 60.18 -24.41
N GLY A 147 -16.18 60.58 -25.52
CA GLY A 147 -15.85 60.00 -26.81
C GLY A 147 -14.49 60.53 -27.29
N GLY A 148 -13.71 59.67 -27.95
CA GLY A 148 -12.56 60.04 -28.80
C GLY A 148 -11.26 60.49 -28.09
N ARG A 149 -10.33 59.53 -27.91
CA ARG A 149 -8.83 59.57 -27.91
C ARG A 149 -8.08 60.93 -27.85
N PRO A 150 -6.80 60.93 -27.41
CA PRO A 150 -6.17 60.32 -26.23
C PRO A 150 -5.36 61.37 -25.42
N LEU A 151 -5.08 61.14 -24.13
CA LEU A 151 -4.15 61.97 -23.35
C LEU A 151 -2.96 61.15 -22.80
N PRO A 152 -1.80 61.81 -22.58
CA PRO A 152 -0.48 61.18 -22.51
C PRO A 152 -0.14 60.60 -21.13
N GLY A 153 0.56 59.46 -21.16
CA GLY A 153 1.41 58.86 -20.13
C GLY A 153 1.18 59.25 -18.67
N GLY A 154 0.23 58.58 -18.00
CA GLY A 154 0.20 58.46 -16.55
C GLY A 154 0.41 56.99 -16.18
N ALA A 155 1.47 56.69 -15.44
CA ALA A 155 1.68 55.35 -14.87
C ALA A 155 0.55 55.08 -13.86
N GLU A 156 -0.35 54.16 -14.20
CA GLU A 156 -1.31 53.60 -13.26
C GLU A 156 -0.57 52.98 -12.08
N VAL A 157 -0.94 53.35 -10.86
CA VAL A 157 -0.54 52.61 -9.66
C VAL A 157 -1.29 51.28 -9.69
N VAL A 158 -0.67 50.27 -10.30
CA VAL A 158 -1.16 48.89 -10.30
C VAL A 158 -0.92 48.33 -8.91
N SER A 159 -2.00 48.11 -8.14
CA SER A 159 -1.92 47.36 -6.89
C SER A 159 -1.30 45.98 -7.15
N PRO A 160 -0.39 45.48 -6.29
CA PRO A 160 0.27 44.20 -6.53
C PRO A 160 -0.75 43.06 -6.61
N PRO A 161 -0.70 42.20 -7.65
CA PRO A 161 -1.69 41.17 -7.87
C PRO A 161 -1.66 40.15 -6.73
N ARG A 162 -2.82 39.85 -6.14
CA ARG A 162 -3.00 38.78 -5.12
C ARG A 162 -4.05 37.80 -5.62
N GLU A 163 -3.61 36.81 -6.39
CA GLU A 163 -4.50 35.94 -7.19
C GLU A 163 -4.51 34.48 -6.74
N LEU A 164 -4.06 34.18 -5.51
CA LEU A 164 -4.01 32.81 -5.02
C LEU A 164 -5.43 32.24 -4.81
N PRO A 165 -5.79 31.10 -5.43
CA PRO A 165 -7.04 30.41 -5.18
C PRO A 165 -7.23 30.04 -3.70
N PRO A 166 -8.48 29.92 -3.21
CA PRO A 166 -8.73 29.54 -1.83
C PRO A 166 -8.23 28.12 -1.53
N THR A 167 -7.68 27.91 -0.33
CA THR A 167 -7.26 26.60 0.14
C THR A 167 -8.44 25.77 0.66
N THR A 168 -8.31 24.44 0.65
CA THR A 168 -9.27 23.55 1.33
C THR A 168 -9.23 23.73 2.85
N ARG A 169 -10.38 23.60 3.51
CA ARG A 169 -10.48 23.57 4.98
C ARG A 169 -10.05 22.23 5.59
N PHE A 170 -10.03 21.17 4.78
CA PHE A 170 -9.71 19.80 5.19
C PHE A 170 -8.30 19.43 4.71
N PHE A 171 -7.28 20.01 5.35
CA PHE A 171 -5.87 19.74 5.06
C PHE A 171 -5.18 19.23 6.34
N THR A 172 -4.74 17.97 6.33
CA THR A 172 -4.18 17.27 7.50
C THR A 172 -3.02 16.36 7.10
N GLY A 173 -2.17 15.98 8.06
CA GLY A 173 -1.13 14.95 7.90
C GLY A 173 0.04 15.34 6.98
N ARG A 174 0.34 16.64 6.82
CA ARG A 174 1.37 17.17 5.89
C ARG A 174 2.27 18.24 6.51
N GLN A 175 2.32 18.30 7.83
CA GLN A 175 3.05 19.33 8.58
C GLN A 175 4.55 19.29 8.30
N GLN A 176 5.12 18.08 8.18
CA GLN A 176 6.53 17.91 7.84
C GLN A 176 6.84 18.44 6.43
N GLN A 177 6.03 18.09 5.42
CA GLN A 177 6.26 18.54 4.04
C GLN A 177 6.07 20.06 3.91
N ILE A 178 5.15 20.66 4.67
CA ILE A 178 5.06 22.13 4.76
C ILE A 178 6.37 22.68 5.32
N ALA A 179 6.85 22.18 6.46
CA ALA A 179 8.09 22.69 7.08
C ALA A 179 9.30 22.58 6.13
N GLU A 180 9.43 21.47 5.40
CA GLU A 180 10.49 21.25 4.41
C GLU A 180 10.40 22.24 3.22
N LEU A 181 9.21 22.45 2.65
CA LEU A 181 9.01 23.41 1.56
C LEU A 181 9.22 24.86 2.03
N MET A 182 8.80 25.17 3.26
CA MET A 182 9.01 26.48 3.88
C MET A 182 10.49 26.75 4.11
N SER A 183 11.25 25.77 4.63
CA SER A 183 12.71 25.89 4.75
C SER A 183 13.40 25.97 3.38
N GLY A 184 12.88 25.24 2.39
CA GLY A 184 13.30 25.37 0.99
C GLY A 184 13.13 26.79 0.45
N ALA A 185 12.03 27.45 0.82
CA ALA A 185 11.69 28.83 0.44
C ALA A 185 12.50 29.90 1.21
N GLU A 186 13.07 29.59 2.37
CA GLU A 186 13.88 30.53 3.16
C GLU A 186 15.11 31.03 2.39
N ALA A 187 15.67 30.22 1.49
CA ALA A 187 16.77 30.64 0.61
C ALA A 187 16.38 31.77 -0.36
N ALA A 188 15.08 31.95 -0.63
CA ALA A 188 14.55 33.04 -1.45
C ALA A 188 14.28 34.33 -0.64
N CYS A 189 14.29 34.23 0.70
CA CYS A 189 13.85 35.30 1.59
C CYS A 189 15.03 36.00 2.28
N PRO A 190 15.14 37.34 2.23
CA PRO A 190 16.35 38.06 2.69
C PRO A 190 16.59 38.12 4.21
N ASP A 191 15.60 37.77 5.05
CA ASP A 191 15.71 37.93 6.52
C ASP A 191 16.70 36.95 7.19
N GLY A 192 17.21 35.97 6.43
CA GLY A 192 18.10 34.93 6.91
C GLY A 192 19.59 35.26 6.83
N GLY A 193 20.04 36.48 7.13
CA GLY A 193 21.43 36.83 7.53
C GLY A 193 22.65 36.34 6.72
N ARG A 194 22.48 35.61 5.62
CA ARG A 194 23.54 35.08 4.76
C ARG A 194 23.38 35.71 3.39
N ALA A 195 24.45 36.38 2.95
CA ALA A 195 24.54 37.01 1.65
C ALA A 195 23.97 36.08 0.57
N ALA A 196 22.89 36.54 -0.08
CA ALA A 196 22.34 35.89 -1.25
C ALA A 196 23.49 35.69 -2.26
N VAL A 197 23.81 34.43 -2.57
CA VAL A 197 24.70 34.12 -3.67
C VAL A 197 24.04 34.71 -4.92
N ALA A 198 24.74 35.62 -5.58
CA ALA A 198 24.25 36.29 -6.77
C ALA A 198 23.84 35.26 -7.83
N GLY A 199 22.60 35.30 -8.33
CA GLY A 199 22.32 34.79 -9.67
C GLY A 199 20.91 34.39 -10.08
N ALA A 200 20.05 33.82 -9.23
CA ALA A 200 18.81 33.19 -9.75
C ALA A 200 17.63 33.18 -8.76
N SER A 201 16.41 33.06 -9.29
CA SER A 201 15.18 32.84 -8.52
C SER A 201 15.16 31.42 -7.94
N VAL A 202 14.58 31.24 -6.74
CA VAL A 202 14.42 29.89 -6.16
C VAL A 202 13.22 29.20 -6.79
N ILE A 203 13.42 27.96 -7.24
CA ILE A 203 12.38 27.13 -7.85
C ILE A 203 12.14 25.91 -6.97
N LEU A 204 10.90 25.73 -6.54
CA LEU A 204 10.44 24.56 -5.79
C LEU A 204 9.54 23.73 -6.71
N SER A 205 9.94 22.52 -7.04
CA SER A 205 9.15 21.59 -7.85
C SER A 205 8.53 20.53 -6.95
N VAL A 206 7.20 20.41 -6.95
CA VAL A 206 6.44 19.40 -6.21
C VAL A 206 5.83 18.43 -7.22
N HIS A 207 6.29 17.18 -7.22
CA HIS A 207 5.83 16.16 -8.15
C HIS A 207 5.31 14.90 -7.44
N GLY A 208 4.54 14.06 -8.15
CA GLY A 208 3.96 12.85 -7.59
C GLY A 208 2.67 12.41 -8.28
N MET A 209 2.11 11.29 -7.84
CA MET A 209 0.94 10.64 -8.44
C MET A 209 -0.31 11.55 -8.49
N ALA A 210 -1.22 11.29 -9.44
CA ALA A 210 -2.51 11.98 -9.50
C ALA A 210 -3.32 11.79 -8.20
N GLY A 211 -4.00 12.84 -7.73
CA GLY A 211 -4.83 12.80 -6.53
C GLY A 211 -4.10 12.86 -5.18
N VAL A 212 -2.76 12.93 -5.17
CA VAL A 212 -1.94 12.95 -3.93
C VAL A 212 -1.96 14.28 -3.17
N GLY A 213 -2.51 15.35 -3.78
CA GLY A 213 -2.71 16.65 -3.13
C GLY A 213 -1.67 17.73 -3.44
N LYS A 214 -0.89 17.60 -4.52
CA LYS A 214 0.17 18.56 -4.92
C LYS A 214 -0.32 20.01 -5.00
N THR A 215 -1.38 20.28 -5.77
CA THR A 215 -1.99 21.61 -5.90
C THR A 215 -2.40 22.17 -4.53
N THR A 216 -3.01 21.34 -3.69
CA THR A 216 -3.44 21.75 -2.35
C THR A 216 -2.26 22.10 -1.44
N LEU A 217 -1.18 21.31 -1.47
CA LEU A 217 0.04 21.59 -0.73
C LEU A 217 0.71 22.89 -1.22
N ALA A 218 0.86 23.04 -2.53
CA ALA A 218 1.48 24.22 -3.14
C ALA A 218 0.70 25.50 -2.79
N LEU A 219 -0.64 25.47 -2.89
CA LEU A 219 -1.48 26.60 -2.48
C LEU A 219 -1.38 26.88 -0.97
N ARG A 220 -1.33 25.84 -0.13
CA ARG A 220 -1.19 26.02 1.32
C ARG A 220 0.11 26.73 1.68
N VAL A 221 1.23 26.28 1.12
CA VAL A 221 2.55 26.89 1.28
C VAL A 221 2.56 28.31 0.70
N ALA A 222 1.94 28.53 -0.47
CA ALA A 222 1.86 29.84 -1.09
C ALA A 222 1.11 30.86 -0.22
N HIS A 223 -0.01 30.46 0.40
CA HIS A 223 -0.75 31.31 1.34
C HIS A 223 0.04 31.63 2.61
N GLU A 224 0.81 30.67 3.15
CA GLU A 224 1.68 30.90 4.32
C GLU A 224 2.87 31.82 4.00
N LEU A 225 3.32 31.86 2.74
CA LEU A 225 4.40 32.73 2.27
C LEU A 225 3.93 34.08 1.73
N ALA A 226 2.64 34.27 1.46
CA ALA A 226 2.12 35.42 0.72
C ALA A 226 2.55 36.78 1.30
N ASP A 227 2.60 36.89 2.63
CA ASP A 227 2.99 38.14 3.31
C ASP A 227 4.48 38.50 3.14
N ARG A 228 5.33 37.53 2.77
CA ARG A 228 6.77 37.72 2.51
C ARG A 228 7.06 38.21 1.09
N PHE A 229 6.06 38.17 0.19
CA PHE A 229 6.15 38.57 -1.21
C PHE A 229 5.16 39.71 -1.52
N PRO A 230 5.45 40.94 -1.03
CA PRO A 230 4.49 42.05 -1.09
C PRO A 230 4.24 42.59 -2.50
N ASP A 231 5.14 42.31 -3.45
CA ASP A 231 5.05 42.83 -4.81
C ASP A 231 4.12 42.00 -5.71
N GLY A 232 3.68 40.81 -5.25
CA GLY A 232 2.60 40.07 -5.88
C GLY A 232 2.65 38.55 -5.65
N CYS A 233 1.50 37.92 -5.75
CA CYS A 233 1.30 36.48 -5.75
C CYS A 233 0.47 36.08 -6.97
N LEU A 234 1.11 35.41 -7.93
CA LEU A 234 0.52 34.96 -9.18
C LEU A 234 0.22 33.46 -9.11
N PHE A 235 -0.92 33.05 -9.66
CA PHE A 235 -1.28 31.63 -9.83
C PHE A 235 -1.69 31.36 -11.27
N LEU A 236 -1.06 30.39 -11.92
CA LEU A 236 -1.42 29.95 -13.26
C LEU A 236 -1.54 28.42 -13.28
N ASP A 237 -2.72 27.92 -13.65
CA ASP A 237 -2.91 26.50 -13.97
C ASP A 237 -2.51 26.28 -15.43
N LEU A 238 -1.48 25.47 -15.66
CA LEU A 238 -0.92 25.17 -16.97
C LEU A 238 -1.71 24.10 -17.72
N HIS A 239 -2.76 23.55 -17.10
CA HIS A 239 -3.65 22.51 -17.65
C HIS A 239 -2.94 21.26 -18.16
N GLY A 240 -1.68 21.04 -17.75
CA GLY A 240 -0.87 19.92 -18.22
C GLY A 240 -1.40 18.56 -17.78
N ALA A 241 -2.40 18.53 -16.89
CA ALA A 241 -3.07 17.30 -16.52
C ALA A 241 -4.56 17.48 -16.16
N THR A 242 -5.22 18.44 -16.80
CA THR A 242 -6.65 18.72 -16.61
C THR A 242 -7.48 17.87 -17.58
N PRO A 243 -8.47 17.09 -17.10
CA PRO A 243 -9.29 16.26 -17.99
C PRO A 243 -9.99 17.12 -19.05
N SER A 244 -9.91 16.68 -20.31
CA SER A 244 -10.60 17.29 -21.46
C SER A 244 -10.23 18.75 -21.78
N VAL A 245 -9.10 19.25 -21.26
CA VAL A 245 -8.57 20.59 -21.55
C VAL A 245 -7.15 20.45 -22.09
N GLU A 246 -6.83 21.15 -23.19
CA GLU A 246 -5.48 21.15 -23.74
C GLU A 246 -4.51 21.95 -22.84
N PRO A 247 -3.25 21.49 -22.66
CA PRO A 247 -2.23 22.22 -21.91
C PRO A 247 -1.99 23.61 -22.50
N ILE A 248 -1.75 24.59 -21.64
CA ILE A 248 -1.46 25.96 -22.07
C ILE A 248 -0.05 26.03 -22.68
N GLU A 249 0.06 26.43 -23.93
CA GLU A 249 1.36 26.64 -24.58
C GLU A 249 2.12 27.83 -23.95
N PRO A 250 3.48 27.80 -23.91
CA PRO A 250 4.29 28.82 -23.23
C PRO A 250 3.99 30.25 -23.67
N ASP A 251 3.67 30.44 -24.94
CA ASP A 251 3.34 31.73 -25.53
C ASP A 251 2.07 32.34 -24.89
N ALA A 252 1.02 31.53 -24.76
CA ALA A 252 -0.23 31.91 -24.14
C ALA A 252 -0.07 32.16 -22.63
N ALA A 253 0.67 31.28 -21.94
CA ALA A 253 0.98 31.41 -20.52
C ALA A 253 1.73 32.73 -20.21
N LEU A 254 2.77 33.06 -20.99
CA LEU A 254 3.50 34.33 -20.83
C LEU A 254 2.62 35.54 -21.14
N SER A 255 1.79 35.47 -22.18
CA SER A 255 0.84 36.54 -22.49
C SER A 255 -0.09 36.81 -21.32
N GLU A 256 -0.57 35.77 -20.65
CA GLU A 256 -1.45 35.87 -19.50
C GLU A 256 -0.74 36.43 -18.27
N LEU A 257 0.45 35.92 -17.93
CA LEU A 257 1.27 36.43 -16.83
C LEU A 257 1.66 37.90 -17.03
N LEU A 258 2.04 38.29 -18.25
CA LEU A 258 2.39 39.68 -18.59
C LEU A 258 1.22 40.64 -18.37
N ARG A 259 -0.02 40.24 -18.74
CA ARG A 259 -1.22 41.05 -18.47
C ARG A 259 -1.48 41.20 -16.98
N ARG A 260 -1.30 40.12 -16.19
CA ARG A 260 -1.51 40.13 -14.73
C ARG A 260 -0.50 41.01 -13.98
N VAL A 261 0.73 41.13 -14.48
CA VAL A 261 1.72 42.10 -13.97
C VAL A 261 1.58 43.51 -14.55
N GLY A 262 0.46 43.80 -15.23
CA GLY A 262 0.09 45.13 -15.68
C GLY A 262 0.71 45.57 -17.02
N VAL A 263 1.16 44.64 -17.88
CA VAL A 263 1.61 44.98 -19.24
C VAL A 263 0.40 45.09 -20.18
N PRO A 264 0.15 46.26 -20.79
CA PRO A 264 -0.94 46.42 -21.75
C PRO A 264 -0.78 45.48 -22.94
N GLY A 265 -1.87 44.88 -23.42
CA GLY A 265 -1.83 43.87 -24.49
C GLY A 265 -1.13 44.34 -25.77
N ALA A 266 -1.19 45.64 -26.10
CA ALA A 266 -0.52 46.22 -27.26
C ALA A 266 1.03 46.28 -27.13
N GLN A 267 1.56 46.15 -25.91
CA GLN A 267 3.00 46.17 -25.62
C GLN A 267 3.59 44.76 -25.49
N ILE A 268 2.78 43.71 -25.60
CA ILE A 268 3.23 42.32 -25.52
C ILE A 268 3.81 41.92 -26.90
N PRO A 269 5.11 41.58 -26.98
CA PRO A 269 5.73 41.20 -28.25
C PRO A 269 5.12 39.90 -28.81
N PRO A 270 5.13 39.69 -30.14
CA PRO A 270 4.58 38.47 -30.73
C PRO A 270 5.43 37.23 -30.49
N ALA A 271 6.76 37.36 -30.42
CA ALA A 271 7.70 36.25 -30.27
C ALA A 271 7.88 35.80 -28.80
N LEU A 272 8.00 34.48 -28.60
CA LEU A 272 8.09 33.85 -27.27
C LEU A 272 9.28 34.35 -26.45
N GLU A 273 10.47 34.40 -27.06
CA GLU A 273 11.72 34.83 -26.40
C GLU A 273 11.62 36.29 -25.96
N ALA A 274 10.99 37.14 -26.78
CA ALA A 274 10.76 38.54 -26.47
C ALA A 274 9.74 38.72 -25.33
N ARG A 275 8.69 37.88 -25.25
CA ARG A 275 7.76 37.84 -24.11
C ARG A 275 8.47 37.39 -22.83
N ALA A 276 9.28 36.33 -22.91
CA ALA A 276 10.04 35.83 -21.77
C ALA A 276 11.03 36.88 -21.24
N ALA A 277 11.74 37.57 -22.15
CA ALA A 277 12.64 38.66 -21.78
C ALA A 277 11.91 39.83 -21.12
N LEU A 278 10.75 40.23 -21.66
CA LEU A 278 9.91 41.28 -21.06
C LEU A 278 9.39 40.88 -19.67
N TYR A 279 8.97 39.62 -19.51
CA TYR A 279 8.49 39.08 -18.24
C TYR A 279 9.59 39.08 -17.18
N ARG A 280 10.78 38.58 -17.53
CA ARG A 280 11.95 38.63 -16.64
C ARG A 280 12.36 40.05 -16.28
N GLY A 281 12.30 40.99 -17.23
CA GLY A 281 12.57 42.40 -16.99
C GLY A 281 11.56 43.06 -16.06
N ARG A 282 10.27 42.65 -16.10
CA ARG A 282 9.22 43.16 -15.21
C ARG A 282 9.31 42.65 -13.79
N LEU A 283 9.78 41.41 -13.61
CA LEU A 283 10.01 40.81 -12.29
C LEU A 283 11.42 41.07 -11.75
N ALA A 284 12.26 41.82 -12.47
CA ALA A 284 13.58 42.20 -12.02
C ALA A 284 13.47 43.13 -10.80
N GLY A 285 14.06 42.71 -9.67
CA GLY A 285 14.07 43.49 -8.43
C GLY A 285 12.76 43.48 -7.65
N THR A 286 11.77 42.66 -8.03
CA THR A 286 10.53 42.46 -7.27
C THR A 286 10.61 41.23 -6.36
N ARG A 287 9.79 41.21 -5.32
CA ARG A 287 9.52 40.05 -4.47
C ARG A 287 8.16 39.48 -4.82
N THR A 288 8.15 38.67 -5.88
CA THR A 288 6.94 38.05 -6.42
C THR A 288 6.96 36.55 -6.21
N LEU A 289 5.84 36.00 -5.71
CA LEU A 289 5.58 34.57 -5.64
C LEU A 289 4.80 34.13 -6.88
N VAL A 290 5.26 33.09 -7.57
CA VAL A 290 4.60 32.53 -8.75
C VAL A 290 4.29 31.05 -8.51
N VAL A 291 3.03 30.67 -8.60
CA VAL A 291 2.59 29.28 -8.53
C VAL A 291 2.18 28.81 -9.93
N LEU A 292 2.91 27.87 -10.48
CA LEU A 292 2.64 27.21 -11.76
C LEU A 292 2.08 25.82 -11.48
N ASP A 293 0.75 25.67 -11.51
CA ASP A 293 0.07 24.42 -11.22
C ASP A 293 -0.08 23.55 -12.46
N ASN A 294 -0.04 22.22 -12.31
CA ASN A 294 -0.23 21.23 -13.37
C ASN A 294 0.70 21.40 -14.59
N ALA A 295 1.99 21.63 -14.36
CA ALA A 295 2.97 21.65 -15.44
C ALA A 295 3.09 20.27 -16.13
N ARG A 296 3.00 20.26 -17.47
CA ARG A 296 3.20 19.06 -18.30
C ARG A 296 4.67 18.72 -18.46
N SER A 297 5.53 19.70 -18.79
CA SER A 297 6.94 19.50 -19.13
C SER A 297 7.81 20.68 -18.68
N ALA A 298 9.12 20.48 -18.64
CA ALA A 298 10.08 21.54 -18.32
C ALA A 298 10.08 22.65 -19.38
N GLU A 299 9.89 22.30 -20.67
CA GLU A 299 9.75 23.25 -21.78
C GLU A 299 8.57 24.22 -21.57
N GLN A 300 7.50 23.76 -20.92
CA GLN A 300 6.36 24.60 -20.57
C GLN A 300 6.70 25.64 -19.50
N VAL A 301 7.62 25.28 -18.58
CA VAL A 301 7.94 26.05 -17.38
C VAL A 301 9.11 26.99 -17.59
N LEU A 302 10.17 26.57 -18.29
CA LEU A 302 11.42 27.31 -18.47
C LEU A 302 11.23 28.76 -18.97
N PRO A 303 10.34 29.05 -19.96
CA PRO A 303 10.08 30.42 -20.39
C PRO A 303 9.38 31.28 -19.33
N LEU A 304 8.68 30.65 -18.37
CA LEU A 304 7.90 31.29 -17.30
C LEU A 304 8.72 31.58 -16.05
N LEU A 305 10.02 31.24 -16.05
CA LEU A 305 10.88 31.45 -14.89
C LEU A 305 11.43 32.89 -14.88
N PRO A 306 11.32 33.61 -13.75
CA PRO A 306 11.97 34.89 -13.56
C PRO A 306 13.50 34.69 -13.45
N ALA A 307 14.27 35.71 -13.84
CA ALA A 307 15.74 35.68 -13.68
C ALA A 307 16.22 36.40 -12.40
N ALA A 308 15.28 36.92 -11.60
CA ALA A 308 15.56 37.87 -10.52
C ALA A 308 15.71 37.20 -9.15
N SER A 309 16.73 37.62 -8.40
CA SER A 309 16.87 37.30 -6.98
C SER A 309 15.71 37.93 -6.19
N GLY A 310 15.05 37.14 -5.35
CA GLY A 310 13.90 37.59 -4.54
C GLY A 310 12.53 37.10 -5.03
N CYS A 311 12.46 36.51 -6.23
CA CYS A 311 11.27 35.79 -6.70
C CYS A 311 11.33 34.31 -6.29
N LEU A 312 10.17 33.75 -5.96
CA LEU A 312 9.97 32.33 -5.65
C LEU A 312 8.98 31.72 -6.64
N VAL A 313 9.35 30.60 -7.25
CA VAL A 313 8.47 29.84 -8.14
C VAL A 313 8.15 28.48 -7.51
N ILE A 314 6.86 28.18 -7.35
CA ILE A 314 6.38 26.86 -6.94
C ILE A 314 5.73 26.21 -8.16
N VAL A 315 6.24 25.05 -8.57
CA VAL A 315 5.75 24.29 -9.73
C VAL A 315 5.15 22.99 -9.24
N THR A 316 3.93 22.67 -9.63
CA THR A 316 3.39 21.32 -9.42
C THR A 316 3.38 20.53 -10.73
N SER A 317 3.75 19.25 -10.69
CA SER A 317 3.71 18.38 -11.86
C SER A 317 3.35 16.95 -11.50
N ARG A 318 2.87 16.17 -12.47
CA ARG A 318 2.66 14.72 -12.30
C ARG A 318 3.88 13.89 -12.62
N ARG A 319 4.94 14.49 -13.18
CA ARG A 319 6.19 13.83 -13.51
C ARG A 319 7.36 14.59 -12.93
N ARG A 320 8.52 13.95 -12.83
CA ARG A 320 9.75 14.66 -12.48
C ARG A 320 10.20 15.52 -13.67
N LEU A 321 10.40 16.82 -13.45
CA LEU A 321 10.84 17.76 -14.50
C LEU A 321 12.37 17.84 -14.53
N ALA A 322 13.03 16.79 -15.05
CA ALA A 322 14.48 16.63 -14.99
C ALA A 322 15.27 17.83 -15.56
N ALA A 323 14.80 18.48 -16.63
CA ALA A 323 15.47 19.62 -17.24
C ALA A 323 15.37 20.95 -16.44
N LEU A 324 14.79 20.92 -15.23
CA LEU A 324 14.87 22.02 -14.26
C LEU A 324 15.99 21.75 -13.26
N ASP A 325 17.24 21.72 -13.72
CA ASP A 325 18.42 21.33 -12.92
C ASP A 325 18.60 22.17 -11.63
N GLU A 326 18.19 23.43 -11.67
CA GLU A 326 18.27 24.37 -10.54
C GLU A 326 17.08 24.28 -9.57
N ALA A 327 16.04 23.51 -9.92
CA ALA A 327 14.86 23.35 -9.10
C ALA A 327 15.08 22.32 -7.99
N ARG A 328 14.77 22.73 -6.75
CA ARG A 328 14.67 21.80 -5.64
C ARG A 328 13.40 20.98 -5.84
N SER A 329 13.55 19.67 -6.01
CA SER A 329 12.45 18.76 -6.32
C SER A 329 12.03 17.96 -5.10
N TRP A 330 10.74 17.94 -4.82
CA TRP A 330 10.12 17.15 -3.76
C TRP A 330 9.10 16.18 -4.34
N HIS A 331 9.29 14.90 -4.03
CA HIS A 331 8.31 13.86 -4.30
C HIS A 331 7.25 13.84 -3.19
N LEU A 332 5.99 14.06 -3.56
CA LEU A 332 4.86 14.00 -2.63
C LEU A 332 4.25 12.60 -2.62
N GLU A 333 4.52 11.86 -1.55
CA GLU A 333 3.98 10.52 -1.29
C GLU A 333 2.52 10.56 -0.82
N VAL A 334 1.86 9.40 -0.70
CA VAL A 334 0.52 9.28 -0.10
C VAL A 334 0.49 9.72 1.37
N LEU A 335 -0.70 9.85 1.96
CA LEU A 335 -0.79 10.24 3.37
C LEU A 335 -0.26 9.12 4.28
N PRO A 336 0.40 9.46 5.40
CA PRO A 336 0.67 8.47 6.45
C PRO A 336 -0.67 7.93 7.01
N PRO A 337 -0.69 6.72 7.59
CA PRO A 337 -1.93 6.08 8.08
C PRO A 337 -2.76 7.00 8.99
N GLU A 338 -2.10 7.65 9.96
CA GLU A 338 -2.75 8.58 10.89
C GLU A 338 -3.31 9.81 10.18
N GLY A 339 -2.52 10.43 9.30
CA GLY A 339 -2.96 11.59 8.52
C GLY A 339 -4.13 11.29 7.57
N ALA A 340 -4.20 10.07 7.04
CA ALA A 340 -5.31 9.60 6.22
C ALA A 340 -6.59 9.38 7.05
N ARG A 341 -6.46 8.79 8.25
CA ARG A 341 -7.55 8.67 9.22
C ARG A 341 -8.06 10.05 9.65
N ASP A 342 -7.17 10.98 9.93
CA ASP A 342 -7.52 12.35 10.32
C ASP A 342 -8.27 13.07 9.20
N MET A 343 -7.82 12.91 7.95
CA MET A 343 -8.53 13.48 6.80
C MET A 343 -9.95 12.92 6.70
N LEU A 344 -10.11 11.60 6.76
CA LEU A 344 -11.42 10.95 6.72
C LEU A 344 -12.32 11.43 7.87
N THR A 345 -11.76 11.52 9.09
CA THR A 345 -12.45 12.01 10.29
C THR A 345 -12.88 13.46 10.13
N SER A 346 -12.01 14.33 9.60
CA SER A 346 -12.31 15.75 9.40
C SER A 346 -13.48 15.99 8.45
N VAL A 347 -13.66 15.10 7.45
CA VAL A 347 -14.73 15.23 6.46
C VAL A 347 -16.01 14.54 6.95
N VAL A 348 -15.93 13.31 7.46
CA VAL A 348 -17.12 12.51 7.86
C VAL A 348 -17.67 12.93 9.23
N GLY A 349 -16.81 13.36 10.15
CA GLY A 349 -17.13 13.66 11.55
C GLY A 349 -16.74 12.52 12.50
N ALA A 350 -16.21 12.86 13.68
CA ALA A 350 -15.73 11.90 14.67
C ALA A 350 -16.83 10.96 15.20
N ASP A 351 -18.04 11.48 15.41
CA ASP A 351 -19.17 10.71 15.97
C ASP A 351 -19.56 9.51 15.12
N ARG A 352 -19.42 9.61 13.80
CA ARG A 352 -19.80 8.54 12.87
C ARG A 352 -18.74 7.44 12.75
N LEU A 353 -17.48 7.75 13.06
CA LEU A 353 -16.38 6.80 13.04
C LEU A 353 -16.13 6.15 14.41
N ALA A 354 -16.75 6.68 15.47
CA ALA A 354 -16.61 6.16 16.83
C ALA A 354 -16.95 4.67 16.91
N GLY A 355 -16.03 3.88 17.50
CA GLY A 355 -16.21 2.43 17.70
C GLY A 355 -16.01 1.56 16.44
N GLN A 356 -15.55 2.13 15.32
CA GLN A 356 -15.34 1.43 14.05
C GLN A 356 -13.89 1.57 13.54
N ASP A 357 -12.91 1.53 14.43
CA ASP A 357 -11.50 1.81 14.13
C ASP A 357 -10.91 0.86 13.08
N ASP A 358 -11.16 -0.45 13.21
CA ASP A 358 -10.67 -1.45 12.26
C ASP A 358 -11.27 -1.27 10.86
N ALA A 359 -12.59 -1.02 10.78
CA ALA A 359 -13.27 -0.75 9.51
C ALA A 359 -12.79 0.56 8.87
N THR A 360 -12.51 1.58 9.70
CA THR A 360 -11.97 2.87 9.26
C THR A 360 -10.58 2.72 8.67
N MET A 361 -9.68 2.02 9.35
CA MET A 361 -8.33 1.75 8.85
C MET A 361 -8.35 0.88 7.59
N ARG A 362 -9.22 -0.14 7.54
CA ARG A 362 -9.44 -0.94 6.34
C ARG A 362 -9.91 -0.09 5.15
N LEU A 363 -10.85 0.83 5.36
CA LEU A 363 -11.30 1.77 4.32
C LEU A 363 -10.16 2.70 3.86
N VAL A 364 -9.36 3.22 4.80
CA VAL A 364 -8.19 4.07 4.51
C VAL A 364 -7.18 3.34 3.63
N ASP A 365 -6.89 2.09 3.94
CA ASP A 365 -5.96 1.26 3.18
C ASP A 365 -6.51 0.91 1.80
N LEU A 366 -7.80 0.58 1.68
CA LEU A 366 -8.45 0.34 0.39
C LEU A 366 -8.52 1.58 -0.51
N CYS A 367 -8.55 2.78 0.08
CA CYS A 367 -8.39 4.04 -0.64
C CYS A 367 -6.93 4.35 -1.02
N GLY A 368 -5.99 3.44 -0.73
CA GLY A 368 -4.56 3.63 -0.95
C GLY A 368 -3.99 4.84 -0.21
N ARG A 369 -4.66 5.31 0.85
CA ARG A 369 -4.30 6.54 1.59
C ARG A 369 -4.16 7.78 0.68
N LEU A 370 -4.88 7.77 -0.46
CA LEU A 370 -4.87 8.84 -1.43
C LEU A 370 -5.89 9.93 -1.03
N PRO A 371 -5.49 11.19 -0.84
CA PRO A 371 -6.41 12.26 -0.43
C PRO A 371 -7.65 12.39 -1.32
N LEU A 372 -7.50 12.25 -2.65
CA LEU A 372 -8.62 12.28 -3.57
C LEU A 372 -9.61 11.13 -3.32
N ALA A 373 -9.12 9.89 -3.17
CA ALA A 373 -9.96 8.73 -2.91
C ALA A 373 -10.68 8.84 -1.55
N LEU A 374 -9.95 9.25 -0.50
CA LEU A 374 -10.49 9.47 0.84
C LEU A 374 -11.61 10.51 0.83
N ARG A 375 -11.44 11.62 0.07
CA ARG A 375 -12.48 12.65 -0.05
C ARG A 375 -13.73 12.13 -0.77
N ILE A 376 -13.59 11.29 -1.79
CA ILE A 376 -14.74 10.68 -2.49
C ILE A 376 -15.45 9.68 -1.57
N ALA A 377 -14.71 8.80 -0.89
CA ALA A 377 -15.25 7.88 0.09
C ALA A 377 -15.99 8.62 1.23
N ALA A 378 -15.38 9.67 1.76
CA ALA A 378 -15.98 10.52 2.78
C ALA A 378 -17.27 11.23 2.31
N ALA A 379 -17.25 11.77 1.09
CA ALA A 379 -18.43 12.38 0.48
C ALA A 379 -19.58 11.38 0.33
N ARG A 380 -19.28 10.15 -0.12
CA ARG A 380 -20.27 9.07 -0.24
C ARG A 380 -20.85 8.64 1.10
N LEU A 381 -20.03 8.51 2.15
CA LEU A 381 -20.54 8.23 3.49
C LEU A 381 -21.50 9.35 3.92
N ARG A 382 -21.11 10.62 3.77
CA ARG A 382 -21.97 11.76 4.14
C ARG A 382 -23.30 11.80 3.39
N THR A 383 -23.30 11.54 2.09
CA THR A 383 -24.52 11.58 1.26
C THR A 383 -25.40 10.34 1.44
N ARG A 384 -24.87 9.25 2.01
CA ARG A 384 -25.61 7.99 2.26
C ARG A 384 -25.57 7.61 3.75
N PRO A 385 -26.52 8.13 4.57
CA PRO A 385 -26.56 7.86 6.01
C PRO A 385 -26.75 6.39 6.36
N ALA A 386 -27.41 5.61 5.50
CA ALA A 386 -27.68 4.20 5.71
C ALA A 386 -26.43 3.29 5.53
N TRP A 387 -25.34 3.81 4.97
CA TRP A 387 -24.11 3.04 4.76
C TRP A 387 -23.20 3.16 5.98
N SER A 388 -22.73 2.01 6.50
CA SER A 388 -21.65 1.96 7.47
C SER A 388 -20.28 2.08 6.79
N VAL A 389 -19.23 2.28 7.60
CA VAL A 389 -17.85 2.30 7.11
C VAL A 389 -17.46 0.93 6.56
N ALA A 390 -17.91 -0.14 7.23
CA ALA A 390 -17.67 -1.52 6.80
C ALA A 390 -18.32 -1.81 5.44
N ASP A 391 -19.56 -1.37 5.20
CA ASP A 391 -20.25 -1.58 3.92
C ASP A 391 -19.49 -0.96 2.73
N LEU A 392 -18.92 0.23 2.93
CA LEU A 392 -18.12 0.88 1.90
C LEU A 392 -16.75 0.19 1.73
N ALA A 393 -16.13 -0.25 2.83
CA ALA A 393 -14.89 -1.01 2.78
C ALA A 393 -15.08 -2.35 2.05
N ASP A 394 -16.17 -3.08 2.28
CA ASP A 394 -16.45 -4.34 1.59
C ASP A 394 -16.68 -4.12 0.09
N ARG A 395 -17.37 -3.04 -0.31
CA ARG A 395 -17.51 -2.66 -1.73
C ARG A 395 -16.17 -2.32 -2.39
N LEU A 396 -15.26 -1.68 -1.66
CA LEU A 396 -13.92 -1.36 -2.17
C LEU A 396 -12.97 -2.55 -2.15
N ALA A 397 -13.23 -3.55 -1.31
CA ALA A 397 -12.44 -4.77 -1.25
C ALA A 397 -12.55 -5.57 -2.57
N ASP A 398 -13.71 -5.53 -3.24
CA ASP A 398 -13.86 -6.09 -4.57
C ASP A 398 -12.99 -5.34 -5.59
N HIS A 399 -12.02 -6.05 -6.16
CA HIS A 399 -11.06 -5.48 -7.09
C HIS A 399 -11.68 -5.05 -8.43
N HIS A 400 -12.80 -5.64 -8.86
CA HIS A 400 -13.45 -5.28 -10.14
C HIS A 400 -14.26 -3.99 -10.03
N ASP A 401 -14.87 -3.74 -8.87
CA ASP A 401 -15.71 -2.55 -8.65
C ASP A 401 -15.01 -1.43 -7.87
N ARG A 402 -13.73 -1.62 -7.47
CA ARG A 402 -13.02 -0.68 -6.60
C ARG A 402 -12.98 0.74 -7.16
N LEU A 403 -12.67 0.91 -8.44
CA LEU A 403 -12.60 2.24 -9.04
C LEU A 403 -13.98 2.84 -9.27
N ALA A 404 -14.96 2.03 -9.71
CA ALA A 404 -16.36 2.46 -9.83
C ALA A 404 -16.95 2.90 -8.47
N ALA A 405 -16.53 2.27 -7.37
CA ALA A 405 -16.91 2.66 -6.03
C ALA A 405 -16.29 4.02 -5.59
N LEU A 406 -15.23 4.47 -6.26
CA LEU A 406 -14.52 5.75 -6.06
C LEU A 406 -14.82 6.79 -7.15
N GLU A 407 -16.01 6.73 -7.75
CA GLU A 407 -16.54 7.75 -8.65
C GLU A 407 -17.69 8.54 -8.00
N ASP A 408 -17.66 9.87 -8.16
CA ASP A 408 -18.71 10.79 -7.72
C ASP A 408 -18.95 11.88 -8.79
N GLY A 409 -19.78 11.56 -9.79
CA GLY A 409 -20.15 12.48 -10.87
C GLY A 409 -18.93 13.02 -11.63
N GLU A 410 -18.62 14.30 -11.44
CA GLU A 410 -17.50 15.01 -12.09
C GLU A 410 -16.11 14.70 -11.48
N ARG A 411 -16.03 13.99 -10.34
CA ARG A 411 -14.77 13.65 -9.65
C ARG A 411 -14.59 12.13 -9.58
N GLY A 412 -13.59 11.61 -10.28
CA GLY A 412 -13.26 10.19 -10.25
C GLY A 412 -11.75 9.96 -10.16
N VAL A 413 -11.34 8.98 -9.35
CA VAL A 413 -9.93 8.55 -9.28
C VAL A 413 -9.47 8.02 -10.64
N ALA A 414 -10.32 7.24 -11.31
CA ALA A 414 -10.03 6.71 -12.65
C ALA A 414 -9.80 7.83 -13.68
N ALA A 415 -10.65 8.87 -13.69
CA ALA A 415 -10.49 10.02 -14.56
C ALA A 415 -9.17 10.77 -14.31
N ALA A 416 -8.74 10.86 -13.05
CA ALA A 416 -7.46 11.45 -12.70
C ALA A 416 -6.29 10.65 -13.30
N PHE A 417 -6.29 9.32 -13.18
CA PHE A 417 -5.25 8.47 -13.79
C PHE A 417 -5.30 8.43 -15.32
N ALA A 418 -6.50 8.50 -15.91
CA ALA A 418 -6.70 8.47 -17.36
C ALA A 418 -5.97 9.59 -18.11
N VAL A 419 -5.76 10.75 -17.48
CA VAL A 419 -4.94 11.82 -18.08
C VAL A 419 -3.48 11.40 -18.20
N SER A 420 -2.87 10.90 -17.11
CA SER A 420 -1.49 10.42 -17.11
C SER A 420 -1.29 9.25 -18.07
N TYR A 421 -2.30 8.38 -18.20
CA TYR A 421 -2.29 7.26 -19.13
C TYR A 421 -2.34 7.68 -20.60
N ARG A 422 -3.15 8.68 -20.96
CA ARG A 422 -3.24 9.17 -22.36
C ARG A 422 -1.95 9.85 -22.83
N ASP A 423 -1.18 10.44 -21.92
CA ASP A 423 0.11 11.08 -22.21
C ASP A 423 1.25 10.07 -22.46
N LEU A 424 1.04 8.78 -22.15
CA LEU A 424 2.03 7.74 -22.37
C LEU A 424 2.15 7.38 -23.86
N THR A 425 3.33 6.88 -24.26
CA THR A 425 3.50 6.22 -25.55
C THR A 425 2.67 4.94 -25.61
N GLY A 426 2.26 4.50 -26.81
CA GLY A 426 1.51 3.25 -26.98
C GLY A 426 2.23 2.02 -26.38
N GLU A 427 3.57 2.00 -26.43
CA GLU A 427 4.38 0.96 -25.77
C GLU A 427 4.26 1.00 -24.25
N SER A 428 4.30 2.20 -23.65
CA SER A 428 4.20 2.38 -22.19
C SER A 428 2.78 2.13 -21.68
N GLN A 429 1.75 2.46 -22.47
CA GLN A 429 0.35 2.12 -22.17
C GLN A 429 0.17 0.60 -22.14
N ARG A 430 0.65 -0.10 -23.17
CA ARG A 430 0.61 -1.57 -23.23
C ARG A 430 1.39 -2.20 -22.07
N MET A 431 2.58 -1.66 -21.75
CA MET A 431 3.36 -2.11 -20.59
C MET A 431 2.54 -1.96 -19.30
N LEU A 432 1.99 -0.77 -19.02
CA LEU A 432 1.19 -0.53 -17.82
C LEU A 432 0.04 -1.54 -17.68
N ARG A 433 -0.73 -1.76 -18.75
CA ARG A 433 -1.83 -2.74 -18.77
C ARG A 433 -1.36 -4.16 -18.49
N ARG A 434 -0.26 -4.59 -19.14
CA ARG A 434 0.34 -5.90 -18.93
C ARG A 434 0.82 -6.06 -17.48
N LEU A 435 1.55 -5.10 -16.95
CA LEU A 435 2.01 -5.11 -15.56
C LEU A 435 0.85 -5.14 -14.54
N GLY A 436 -0.29 -4.54 -14.87
CA GLY A 436 -1.51 -4.60 -14.05
C GLY A 436 -2.05 -6.03 -13.84
N LEU A 437 -1.68 -6.98 -14.70
CA LEU A 437 -2.04 -8.40 -14.58
C LEU A 437 -1.14 -9.17 -13.61
N HIS A 438 -0.02 -8.60 -13.15
CA HIS A 438 0.91 -9.27 -12.26
C HIS A 438 0.24 -9.62 -10.91
N PRO A 439 0.33 -10.88 -10.44
CA PRO A 439 -0.37 -11.33 -9.23
C PRO A 439 0.28 -10.85 -7.92
N GLY A 440 1.57 -10.52 -7.97
CA GLY A 440 2.40 -10.13 -6.82
C GLY A 440 2.49 -8.63 -6.60
N VAL A 441 2.88 -8.21 -5.38
CA VAL A 441 2.97 -6.79 -4.98
C VAL A 441 4.12 -6.07 -5.67
N GLU A 442 5.27 -6.74 -5.72
CA GLU A 442 6.49 -6.26 -6.36
C GLU A 442 6.83 -7.16 -7.54
N MET A 443 7.56 -6.63 -8.51
CA MET A 443 8.04 -7.37 -9.67
C MET A 443 9.40 -6.82 -10.09
N ASP A 444 10.28 -7.69 -10.57
CA ASP A 444 11.54 -7.28 -11.18
C ASP A 444 11.37 -6.99 -12.68
N THR A 445 12.41 -6.44 -13.30
CA THR A 445 12.45 -6.18 -14.75
C THR A 445 12.23 -7.45 -15.59
N HIS A 446 12.58 -8.64 -15.09
CA HIS A 446 12.52 -9.90 -15.86
C HIS A 446 11.09 -10.46 -15.91
N ALA A 447 10.38 -10.42 -14.78
CA ALA A 447 8.95 -10.67 -14.69
C ALA A 447 8.17 -9.67 -15.54
N ALA A 448 8.52 -8.39 -15.51
CA ALA A 448 7.95 -7.36 -16.37
C ALA A 448 8.14 -7.68 -17.87
N ALA A 449 9.35 -8.08 -18.26
CA ALA A 449 9.68 -8.48 -19.63
C ALA A 449 8.88 -9.70 -20.10
N ALA A 450 8.77 -10.74 -19.24
CA ALA A 450 8.00 -11.94 -19.55
C ALA A 450 6.50 -11.63 -19.72
N LEU A 451 5.94 -10.80 -18.84
CA LEU A 451 4.53 -10.43 -18.89
C LEU A 451 4.18 -9.56 -20.10
N ALA A 452 5.08 -8.67 -20.50
CA ALA A 452 4.89 -7.81 -21.67
C ALA A 452 5.30 -8.48 -23.01
N GLY A 453 6.03 -9.60 -22.97
CA GLY A 453 6.54 -10.28 -24.16
C GLY A 453 7.62 -9.48 -24.90
N VAL A 454 8.49 -8.80 -24.15
CA VAL A 454 9.57 -7.93 -24.69
C VAL A 454 10.93 -8.30 -24.10
N THR A 455 12.00 -7.70 -24.61
CA THR A 455 13.35 -7.88 -24.04
C THR A 455 13.49 -7.17 -22.69
N PRO A 456 14.39 -7.61 -21.79
CA PRO A 456 14.63 -6.93 -20.51
C PRO A 456 14.97 -5.45 -20.66
N ALA A 457 15.79 -5.09 -21.66
CA ALA A 457 16.15 -3.70 -21.91
C ALA A 457 14.95 -2.84 -22.36
N GLN A 458 13.97 -3.42 -23.07
CA GLN A 458 12.73 -2.73 -23.41
C GLN A 458 11.82 -2.59 -22.20
N ALA A 459 11.71 -3.65 -21.39
CA ALA A 459 10.94 -3.62 -20.15
C ALA A 459 11.47 -2.56 -19.18
N ASP A 460 12.80 -2.49 -19.02
CA ASP A 460 13.49 -1.53 -18.16
C ASP A 460 13.17 -0.09 -18.56
N ARG A 461 13.37 0.26 -19.85
CA ARG A 461 13.05 1.60 -20.36
C ARG A 461 11.58 1.98 -20.17
N ALA A 462 10.67 1.02 -20.37
CA ALA A 462 9.25 1.27 -20.17
C ALA A 462 8.91 1.44 -18.68
N CYS A 463 9.51 0.64 -17.78
CA CYS A 463 9.31 0.76 -16.34
C CYS A 463 9.87 2.08 -15.79
N GLU A 464 11.07 2.49 -16.24
CA GLU A 464 11.66 3.80 -15.92
C GLU A 464 10.75 4.96 -16.35
N HIS A 465 10.20 4.89 -17.57
CA HIS A 465 9.22 5.90 -18.01
C HIS A 465 7.96 5.90 -17.12
N LEU A 466 7.46 4.73 -16.72
CA LEU A 466 6.32 4.62 -15.80
C LEU A 466 6.63 5.12 -14.37
N LEU A 467 7.88 5.00 -13.91
CA LEU A 467 8.37 5.59 -12.67
C LEU A 467 8.40 7.12 -12.77
N ASP A 468 8.92 7.67 -13.86
CA ASP A 468 9.01 9.12 -14.08
C ASP A 468 7.65 9.82 -14.02
N VAL A 469 6.59 9.14 -14.47
CA VAL A 469 5.20 9.63 -14.43
C VAL A 469 4.40 9.16 -13.20
N HIS A 470 5.06 8.53 -12.23
CA HIS A 470 4.46 8.08 -10.96
C HIS A 470 3.29 7.10 -11.11
N LEU A 471 3.35 6.24 -12.14
CA LEU A 471 2.40 5.12 -12.33
C LEU A 471 2.97 3.79 -11.80
N LEU A 472 4.30 3.71 -11.65
CA LEU A 472 4.99 2.72 -10.84
C LEU A 472 5.73 3.43 -9.70
N LEU A 473 6.12 2.65 -8.69
CA LEU A 473 6.96 3.06 -7.57
C LEU A 473 8.18 2.15 -7.51
N GLU A 474 9.32 2.70 -7.12
CA GLU A 474 10.54 1.94 -6.85
C GLU A 474 10.37 1.15 -5.54
N ALA A 475 10.62 -0.16 -5.59
CA ALA A 475 10.59 -1.05 -4.42
C ALA A 475 12.00 -1.50 -3.99
N GLY A 476 12.98 -1.28 -4.85
CA GLY A 476 14.38 -1.65 -4.67
C GLY A 476 15.08 -1.60 -6.02
N ARG A 477 16.36 -1.98 -6.04
CA ARG A 477 17.14 -1.99 -7.27
C ARG A 477 16.50 -2.91 -8.32
N ASP A 478 16.14 -2.34 -9.47
CA ASP A 478 15.48 -3.03 -10.58
C ASP A 478 14.14 -3.72 -10.19
N ARG A 479 13.47 -3.24 -9.12
CA ARG A 479 12.17 -3.74 -8.68
C ARG A 479 11.13 -2.62 -8.61
N TYR A 480 9.96 -2.95 -9.12
CA TYR A 480 8.85 -2.03 -9.29
C TYR A 480 7.62 -2.55 -8.56
N ARG A 481 6.80 -1.63 -8.07
CA ARG A 481 5.48 -1.94 -7.52
C ARG A 481 4.46 -0.92 -7.97
N PHE A 482 3.20 -1.31 -7.99
CA PHE A 482 2.10 -0.37 -8.18
C PHE A 482 1.68 0.25 -6.85
N HIS A 483 1.12 1.46 -6.95
CA HIS A 483 0.10 1.87 -5.99
C HIS A 483 -1.21 1.10 -6.26
N ASP A 484 -1.90 0.61 -5.22
CA ASP A 484 -3.06 -0.29 -5.35
C ASP A 484 -4.16 0.23 -6.29
N LEU A 485 -4.50 1.52 -6.19
CA LEU A 485 -5.49 2.14 -7.09
C LEU A 485 -5.00 2.28 -8.53
N VAL A 486 -3.69 2.42 -8.75
CA VAL A 486 -3.12 2.45 -10.11
C VAL A 486 -3.07 1.05 -10.70
N ARG A 487 -2.81 0.03 -9.88
CA ARG A 487 -2.93 -1.38 -10.31
C ARG A 487 -4.36 -1.70 -10.74
N ALA A 488 -5.35 -1.32 -9.95
CA ALA A 488 -6.76 -1.49 -10.30
C ALA A 488 -7.07 -0.79 -11.63
N PHE A 489 -6.61 0.46 -11.80
CA PHE A 489 -6.77 1.20 -13.05
C PHE A 489 -6.12 0.51 -14.26
N ALA A 490 -4.89 0.01 -14.10
CA ALA A 490 -4.19 -0.69 -15.15
C ALA A 490 -4.90 -1.99 -15.57
N ARG A 491 -5.49 -2.70 -14.59
CA ARG A 491 -6.27 -3.92 -14.82
C ARG A 491 -7.59 -3.64 -15.52
N ASP A 492 -8.31 -2.60 -15.12
CA ASP A 492 -9.55 -2.18 -15.80
C ASP A 492 -9.27 -1.81 -17.26
N ARG A 493 -8.20 -1.04 -17.51
CA ARG A 493 -7.77 -0.71 -18.89
C ARG A 493 -7.36 -1.94 -19.69
N ALA A 494 -6.72 -2.94 -19.06
CA ALA A 494 -6.42 -4.21 -19.72
C ALA A 494 -7.69 -4.97 -20.14
N GLY A 495 -8.75 -4.92 -19.32
CA GLY A 495 -10.05 -5.50 -19.67
C GLY A 495 -10.81 -4.74 -20.76
N ASP A 496 -10.67 -3.41 -20.81
CA ASP A 496 -11.34 -2.55 -21.79
C ASP A 496 -10.66 -2.55 -23.18
N GLU A 497 -9.32 -2.56 -23.21
CA GLU A 497 -8.53 -2.33 -24.43
C GLU A 497 -7.86 -3.58 -25.00
N ASP A 498 -7.57 -4.59 -24.18
CA ASP A 498 -6.92 -5.83 -24.63
C ASP A 498 -7.94 -6.98 -24.67
N SER A 499 -7.71 -7.96 -25.54
CA SER A 499 -8.59 -9.15 -25.55
C SER A 499 -8.32 -10.04 -24.33
N GLU A 500 -9.37 -10.69 -23.81
CA GLU A 500 -9.26 -11.62 -22.69
C GLU A 500 -8.24 -12.74 -22.98
N THR A 501 -8.19 -13.23 -24.23
CA THR A 501 -7.25 -14.25 -24.67
C THR A 501 -5.80 -13.78 -24.61
N GLU A 502 -5.50 -12.56 -25.03
CA GLU A 502 -4.16 -11.98 -24.93
C GLU A 502 -3.72 -11.73 -23.48
N CYS A 503 -4.65 -11.30 -22.62
CA CYS A 503 -4.41 -11.14 -21.19
C CYS A 503 -4.06 -12.48 -20.53
N LEU A 504 -4.87 -13.52 -20.78
CA LEU A 504 -4.61 -14.87 -20.26
C LEU A 504 -3.29 -15.45 -20.80
N GLN A 505 -2.98 -15.24 -22.08
CA GLN A 505 -1.71 -15.68 -22.67
C GLN A 505 -0.51 -14.99 -22.00
N SER A 506 -0.59 -13.67 -21.77
CA SER A 506 0.48 -12.89 -21.14
C SER A 506 0.72 -13.36 -19.69
N THR A 507 -0.35 -13.54 -18.92
CA THR A 507 -0.27 -14.09 -17.56
C THR A 507 0.32 -15.50 -17.56
N ARG A 508 -0.03 -16.34 -18.53
CA ARG A 508 0.53 -17.69 -18.65
C ARG A 508 2.03 -17.68 -18.97
N VAL A 509 2.50 -16.77 -19.81
CA VAL A 509 3.95 -16.60 -20.09
C VAL A 509 4.71 -16.19 -18.83
N LEU A 510 4.15 -15.29 -18.02
CA LEU A 510 4.71 -14.93 -16.72
C LEU A 510 4.80 -16.15 -15.78
N PHE A 511 3.76 -16.98 -15.74
CA PHE A 511 3.73 -18.16 -14.87
C PHE A 511 4.73 -19.22 -15.34
N ASP A 512 4.84 -19.44 -16.66
CA ASP A 512 5.89 -20.27 -17.26
C ASP A 512 7.28 -19.74 -16.84
N HIS A 513 7.51 -18.42 -16.89
CA HIS A 513 8.75 -17.81 -16.44
C HIS A 513 9.04 -18.08 -14.96
N TYR A 514 8.08 -17.85 -14.05
CA TYR A 514 8.27 -18.11 -12.63
C TYR A 514 8.57 -19.58 -12.32
N VAL A 515 7.84 -20.51 -12.94
CA VAL A 515 8.08 -21.97 -12.79
C VAL A 515 9.47 -22.35 -13.26
N SER A 516 9.88 -21.90 -14.45
CA SER A 516 11.21 -22.20 -15.01
C SER A 516 12.34 -21.60 -14.19
N THR A 517 12.18 -20.36 -13.71
CA THR A 517 13.17 -19.68 -12.90
C THR A 517 13.29 -20.32 -11.52
N ALA A 518 12.17 -20.66 -10.87
CA ALA A 518 12.17 -21.39 -9.60
C ALA A 518 12.82 -22.77 -9.74
N ALA A 519 12.55 -23.51 -10.82
CA ALA A 519 13.23 -24.78 -11.08
C ALA A 519 14.74 -24.60 -11.24
N THR A 520 15.19 -23.54 -11.91
CA THR A 520 16.63 -23.25 -12.07
C THR A 520 17.29 -22.92 -10.72
N ALA A 521 16.63 -22.11 -9.89
CA ALA A 521 17.10 -21.79 -8.54
C ALA A 521 17.20 -23.05 -7.66
N VAL A 522 16.15 -23.87 -7.65
CA VAL A 522 16.10 -25.13 -6.87
C VAL A 522 17.15 -26.14 -7.35
N ARG A 523 17.39 -26.26 -8.65
CA ARG A 523 18.49 -27.11 -9.18
C ARG A 523 19.86 -26.66 -8.71
N THR A 524 20.06 -25.34 -8.59
CA THR A 524 21.32 -24.76 -8.10
C THR A 524 21.50 -25.03 -6.61
N LEU A 525 20.43 -24.91 -5.82
CA LEU A 525 20.43 -25.19 -4.38
C LEU A 525 20.59 -26.67 -4.05
N PHE A 526 19.89 -27.55 -4.79
CA PHE A 526 19.81 -28.98 -4.51
C PHE A 526 20.20 -29.83 -5.74
N PRO A 527 21.48 -29.84 -6.16
CA PRO A 527 21.93 -30.53 -7.38
C PRO A 527 21.70 -32.04 -7.37
N THR A 528 21.63 -32.65 -6.19
CA THR A 528 21.41 -34.10 -6.02
C THR A 528 19.97 -34.53 -6.26
N GLU A 529 19.04 -33.59 -6.42
CA GLU A 529 17.60 -33.87 -6.56
C GLU A 529 17.03 -33.45 -7.93
N VAL A 530 17.90 -33.11 -8.87
CA VAL A 530 17.51 -32.66 -10.23
C VAL A 530 16.62 -33.69 -10.93
N ASP A 531 16.86 -34.98 -10.71
CA ASP A 531 16.11 -36.09 -11.33
C ASP A 531 14.66 -36.19 -10.83
N HIS A 532 14.32 -35.53 -9.72
CA HIS A 532 12.97 -35.54 -9.14
C HIS A 532 12.14 -34.31 -9.52
N LEU A 533 12.74 -33.30 -10.18
CA LEU A 533 12.02 -32.12 -10.61
C LEU A 533 11.18 -32.41 -11.86
N PRO A 534 9.98 -31.83 -11.96
CA PRO A 534 9.18 -31.98 -13.17
C PRO A 534 9.92 -31.39 -14.38
N PRO A 535 9.65 -31.90 -15.60
CA PRO A 535 10.17 -31.29 -16.81
C PRO A 535 9.56 -29.89 -16.96
N VAL A 536 10.40 -28.87 -16.83
CA VAL A 536 10.01 -27.47 -16.99
C VAL A 536 10.46 -26.95 -18.36
N ARG A 537 9.71 -25.98 -18.88
CA ARG A 537 10.11 -25.23 -20.07
C ARG A 537 11.35 -24.39 -19.78
N SER A 538 12.04 -23.94 -20.82
CA SER A 538 13.08 -22.92 -20.64
C SER A 538 12.44 -21.59 -20.24
N PRO A 539 13.05 -20.81 -19.34
CA PRO A 539 12.51 -19.53 -18.94
C PRO A 539 12.51 -18.57 -20.14
N TYR A 540 11.49 -17.71 -20.21
CA TYR A 540 11.37 -16.72 -21.29
C TYR A 540 12.58 -15.77 -21.32
N VAL A 541 13.03 -15.32 -20.14
CA VAL A 541 14.29 -14.58 -19.94
C VAL A 541 15.10 -15.30 -18.88
N GLN A 542 16.43 -15.34 -19.07
CA GLN A 542 17.35 -15.88 -18.07
C GLN A 542 17.32 -15.05 -16.78
N PRO A 543 17.26 -15.69 -15.61
CA PRO A 543 17.30 -14.98 -14.35
C PRO A 543 18.62 -14.25 -14.11
N ARG A 544 18.54 -13.12 -13.39
CA ARG A 544 19.71 -12.30 -13.05
C ARG A 544 20.21 -12.60 -11.64
N TRP A 545 20.96 -13.68 -11.48
CA TRP A 545 21.82 -13.93 -10.32
C TRP A 545 23.15 -14.57 -10.75
N SER A 546 24.13 -14.65 -9.85
CA SER A 546 25.52 -15.11 -10.10
C SER A 546 25.65 -16.60 -10.47
N GLY A 547 24.55 -17.34 -10.60
CA GLY A 547 24.53 -18.79 -10.82
C GLY A 547 25.00 -19.62 -9.60
N ASP A 548 25.32 -18.98 -8.48
CA ASP A 548 25.73 -19.64 -7.25
C ASP A 548 24.52 -19.96 -6.34
N ARG A 549 24.77 -20.75 -5.28
CA ARG A 549 23.75 -21.15 -4.31
C ARG A 549 23.17 -19.94 -3.56
N GLN A 550 23.98 -18.98 -3.18
CA GLN A 550 23.54 -17.83 -2.39
C GLN A 550 22.58 -16.95 -3.20
N GLY A 551 22.90 -16.67 -4.47
CA GLY A 551 22.05 -15.92 -5.38
C GLY A 551 20.74 -16.63 -5.69
N ALA A 552 20.77 -17.96 -5.87
CA ALA A 552 19.55 -18.76 -6.06
C ALA A 552 18.63 -18.73 -4.83
N ARG A 553 19.19 -18.83 -3.62
CA ARG A 553 18.43 -18.71 -2.37
C ARG A 553 17.83 -17.31 -2.23
N HIS A 554 18.65 -16.28 -2.43
CA HIS A 554 18.22 -14.89 -2.33
C HIS A 554 17.06 -14.57 -3.29
N TRP A 555 17.11 -15.05 -4.53
CA TRP A 555 16.00 -14.88 -5.48
C TRP A 555 14.72 -15.58 -5.01
N LEU A 556 14.83 -16.84 -4.53
CA LEU A 556 13.67 -17.57 -4.00
C LEU A 556 13.06 -16.87 -2.78
N ASP A 557 13.88 -16.22 -1.95
CA ASP A 557 13.41 -15.45 -0.79
C ASP A 557 12.66 -14.18 -1.23
N LEU A 558 13.19 -13.44 -2.21
CA LEU A 558 12.55 -12.24 -2.76
C LEU A 558 11.25 -12.52 -3.50
N GLU A 559 11.19 -13.65 -4.22
CA GLU A 559 10.04 -14.03 -5.05
C GLU A 559 9.06 -14.96 -4.33
N ARG A 560 9.32 -15.38 -3.08
CA ARG A 560 8.48 -16.34 -2.35
C ARG A 560 7.01 -15.93 -2.32
N ALA A 561 6.74 -14.67 -1.98
CA ALA A 561 5.37 -14.14 -1.94
C ALA A 561 4.71 -14.14 -3.33
N ASN A 562 5.48 -13.86 -4.39
CA ASN A 562 4.99 -13.88 -5.76
C ASN A 562 4.69 -15.32 -6.22
N LEU A 563 5.54 -16.28 -5.91
CA LEU A 563 5.35 -17.70 -6.22
C LEU A 563 4.09 -18.27 -5.55
N VAL A 564 3.82 -17.90 -4.29
CA VAL A 564 2.58 -18.27 -3.59
C VAL A 564 1.35 -17.70 -4.31
N ARG A 565 1.40 -16.42 -4.73
CA ARG A 565 0.31 -15.76 -5.46
C ARG A 565 0.09 -16.37 -6.85
N VAL A 566 1.16 -16.76 -7.54
CA VAL A 566 1.11 -17.47 -8.81
C VAL A 566 0.42 -18.82 -8.64
N ALA A 567 0.79 -19.61 -7.62
CA ALA A 567 0.12 -20.89 -7.35
C ALA A 567 -1.38 -20.70 -7.06
N ALA A 568 -1.74 -19.70 -6.26
CA ALA A 568 -3.14 -19.38 -5.94
C ALA A 568 -3.94 -18.97 -7.19
N GLN A 569 -3.39 -18.10 -8.05
CA GLN A 569 -4.08 -17.71 -9.30
C GLN A 569 -4.13 -18.84 -10.33
N ALA A 570 -3.07 -19.64 -10.44
CA ALA A 570 -3.07 -20.81 -11.32
C ALA A 570 -4.20 -21.77 -10.95
N ASN A 571 -4.46 -21.97 -9.65
CA ASN A 571 -5.59 -22.76 -9.18
C ASN A 571 -6.95 -22.17 -9.60
N LEU A 572 -7.14 -20.85 -9.48
CA LEU A 572 -8.38 -20.19 -9.94
C LEU A 572 -8.65 -20.40 -11.44
N HIS A 573 -7.58 -20.50 -12.24
CA HIS A 573 -7.69 -20.78 -13.67
C HIS A 573 -7.64 -22.29 -14.03
N GLY A 574 -7.46 -23.18 -13.05
CA GLY A 574 -7.27 -24.62 -13.27
C GLY A 574 -5.98 -24.97 -14.04
N TRP A 575 -4.93 -24.16 -13.93
CA TRP A 575 -3.67 -24.35 -14.65
C TRP A 575 -2.67 -25.20 -13.86
N ARG A 576 -1.91 -26.04 -14.58
CA ARG A 576 -0.93 -26.98 -13.97
C ARG A 576 0.22 -26.31 -13.22
N HIS A 577 0.45 -25.00 -13.39
CA HIS A 577 1.52 -24.27 -12.70
C HIS A 577 1.47 -24.42 -11.18
N ALA A 578 0.28 -24.54 -10.57
CA ALA A 578 0.15 -24.79 -9.14
C ALA A 578 0.79 -26.14 -8.72
N LEU A 579 0.60 -27.19 -9.53
CA LEU A 579 1.20 -28.51 -9.33
C LEU A 579 2.72 -28.47 -9.53
N GLU A 580 3.17 -27.76 -10.58
CA GLU A 580 4.60 -27.62 -10.89
C GLU A 580 5.34 -26.88 -9.78
N LEU A 581 4.80 -25.76 -9.29
CA LEU A 581 5.35 -25.02 -8.16
C LEU A 581 5.39 -25.86 -6.88
N ALA A 582 4.33 -26.61 -6.59
CA ALA A 582 4.31 -27.51 -5.43
C ALA A 582 5.39 -28.60 -5.50
N ALA A 583 5.66 -29.15 -6.69
CA ALA A 583 6.74 -30.12 -6.88
C ALA A 583 8.13 -29.48 -6.79
N ILE A 584 8.32 -28.30 -7.39
CA ILE A 584 9.61 -27.60 -7.45
C ILE A 584 10.02 -27.05 -6.08
N LEU A 585 9.09 -26.41 -5.37
CA LEU A 585 9.41 -25.66 -4.14
C LEU A 585 9.47 -26.53 -2.89
N PHE A 586 9.20 -27.83 -2.99
CA PHE A 586 9.12 -28.75 -1.84
C PHE A 586 10.29 -28.61 -0.87
N ARG A 587 11.53 -28.79 -1.36
CA ARG A 587 12.71 -28.73 -0.49
C ARG A 587 12.99 -27.35 0.06
N TYR A 588 12.79 -26.32 -0.75
CA TYR A 588 13.03 -24.95 -0.33
C TYR A 588 12.08 -24.54 0.79
N LEU A 589 10.79 -24.85 0.66
CA LEU A 589 9.78 -24.50 1.67
C LEU A 589 9.89 -25.37 2.93
N ASP A 590 10.23 -26.66 2.79
CA ASP A 590 10.39 -27.59 3.91
C ASP A 590 11.66 -27.29 4.74
N LEU A 591 12.83 -27.16 4.08
CA LEU A 591 14.10 -26.85 4.77
C LEU A 591 14.16 -25.41 5.27
N GLY A 592 13.53 -24.46 4.58
CA GLY A 592 13.46 -23.06 5.00
C GLY A 592 12.41 -22.78 6.09
N ALA A 593 11.72 -23.81 6.58
CA ALA A 593 10.62 -23.69 7.55
C ALA A 593 9.51 -22.70 7.14
N HIS A 594 9.30 -22.51 5.84
CA HIS A 594 8.25 -21.63 5.27
C HIS A 594 6.90 -22.35 5.23
N LEU A 595 6.46 -22.87 6.37
CA LEU A 595 5.33 -23.81 6.46
C LEU A 595 4.00 -23.18 6.03
N THR A 596 3.80 -21.88 6.30
CA THR A 596 2.59 -21.14 5.90
C THR A 596 2.48 -21.02 4.39
N GLU A 597 3.55 -20.61 3.73
CA GLU A 597 3.64 -20.54 2.28
C GLU A 597 3.52 -21.92 1.63
N ALA A 598 4.13 -22.95 2.25
CA ALA A 598 3.99 -24.34 1.83
C ALA A 598 2.52 -24.76 1.83
N ILE A 599 1.79 -24.54 2.93
CA ILE A 599 0.36 -24.86 2.99
C ILE A 599 -0.41 -24.14 1.89
N ALA A 600 -0.14 -22.86 1.64
CA ALA A 600 -0.84 -22.13 0.59
C ALA A 600 -0.59 -22.72 -0.81
N VAL A 601 0.66 -23.01 -1.16
CA VAL A 601 1.04 -23.61 -2.45
C VAL A 601 0.46 -25.01 -2.61
N TYR A 602 0.62 -25.88 -1.61
CA TYR A 602 0.09 -27.24 -1.68
C TYR A 602 -1.43 -27.30 -1.62
N THR A 603 -2.10 -26.36 -0.94
CA THR A 603 -3.57 -26.25 -0.98
C THR A 603 -4.05 -25.91 -2.38
N ALA A 604 -3.44 -24.90 -3.02
CA ALA A 604 -3.74 -24.54 -4.40
C ALA A 604 -3.48 -25.70 -5.37
N ALA A 605 -2.37 -26.42 -5.18
CA ALA A 605 -2.04 -27.61 -5.97
C ALA A 605 -3.04 -28.76 -5.77
N ARG A 606 -3.49 -29.02 -4.53
CA ARG A 606 -4.49 -30.05 -4.23
C ARG A 606 -5.79 -29.77 -4.97
N ASP A 607 -6.27 -28.53 -4.87
CA ASP A 607 -7.52 -28.10 -5.48
C ASP A 607 -7.43 -28.14 -7.01
N THR A 608 -6.26 -27.79 -7.56
CA THR A 608 -5.96 -27.92 -9.00
C THR A 608 -5.94 -29.39 -9.45
N ALA A 609 -5.25 -30.28 -8.72
CA ALA A 609 -5.21 -31.72 -9.06
C ALA A 609 -6.61 -32.33 -9.04
N ARG A 610 -7.43 -31.94 -8.05
CA ARG A 610 -8.82 -32.35 -7.92
C ARG A 610 -9.67 -31.87 -9.10
N ALA A 611 -9.55 -30.59 -9.47
CA ALA A 611 -10.29 -30.01 -10.60
C ALA A 611 -9.91 -30.64 -11.94
N LEU A 612 -8.65 -31.02 -12.12
CA LEU A 612 -8.14 -31.70 -13.32
C LEU A 612 -8.45 -33.21 -13.35
N GLY A 613 -8.92 -33.80 -12.25
CA GLY A 613 -9.11 -35.25 -12.12
C GLY A 613 -7.80 -36.05 -12.09
N ASP A 614 -6.67 -35.41 -11.77
CA ASP A 614 -5.35 -36.06 -11.71
C ASP A 614 -5.17 -36.71 -10.32
N HIS A 615 -5.74 -37.89 -10.14
CA HIS A 615 -5.73 -38.62 -8.86
C HIS A 615 -4.32 -38.92 -8.34
N ALA A 616 -3.35 -39.16 -9.24
CA ALA A 616 -1.96 -39.40 -8.86
C ALA A 616 -1.32 -38.15 -8.25
N GLN A 617 -1.43 -36.99 -8.93
CA GLN A 617 -0.93 -35.74 -8.38
C GLN A 617 -1.67 -35.32 -7.11
N HIS A 618 -2.98 -35.58 -7.04
CA HIS A 618 -3.77 -35.30 -5.84
C HIS A 618 -3.23 -36.07 -4.62
N ALA A 619 -2.96 -37.36 -4.76
CA ALA A 619 -2.40 -38.19 -3.70
C ALA A 619 -0.98 -37.76 -3.29
N HIS A 620 -0.12 -37.39 -4.25
CA HIS A 620 1.23 -36.88 -3.95
C HIS A 620 1.22 -35.55 -3.20
N VAL A 621 0.35 -34.62 -3.60
CA VAL A 621 0.17 -33.33 -2.92
C VAL A 621 -0.36 -33.54 -1.50
N LEU A 622 -1.35 -34.41 -1.31
CA LEU A 622 -1.88 -34.74 0.02
C LEU A 622 -0.82 -35.37 0.93
N THR A 623 0.06 -36.22 0.39
CA THR A 623 1.20 -36.76 1.15
C THR A 623 2.15 -35.66 1.63
N SER A 624 2.35 -34.62 0.80
CA SER A 624 3.20 -33.47 1.14
C SER A 624 2.53 -32.57 2.19
N LEU A 625 1.23 -32.31 2.05
CA LEU A 625 0.42 -31.62 3.07
C LEU A 625 0.44 -32.35 4.41
N ALA A 626 0.34 -33.68 4.40
CA ALA A 626 0.45 -34.48 5.62
C ALA A 626 1.81 -34.30 6.31
N GLY A 627 2.90 -34.22 5.54
CA GLY A 627 4.23 -33.90 6.05
C GLY A 627 4.28 -32.53 6.72
N ILE A 628 3.77 -31.50 6.06
CA ILE A 628 3.80 -30.10 6.56
C ILE A 628 2.90 -29.93 7.79
N CYS A 629 1.68 -30.45 7.77
CA CYS A 629 0.79 -30.43 8.93
C CYS A 629 1.41 -31.17 10.12
N ARG A 630 2.13 -32.28 9.87
CA ARG A 630 2.90 -32.98 10.91
C ARG A 630 4.01 -32.10 11.47
N HIS A 631 4.73 -31.35 10.64
CA HIS A 631 5.77 -30.41 11.09
C HIS A 631 5.20 -29.25 11.94
N GLN A 632 3.97 -28.82 11.68
CA GLN A 632 3.25 -27.83 12.51
C GLN A 632 2.61 -28.42 13.78
N GLY A 633 2.80 -29.71 14.07
CA GLY A 633 2.11 -30.38 15.18
C GLY A 633 0.60 -30.57 14.99
N ARG A 634 0.06 -30.22 13.81
CA ARG A 634 -1.36 -30.42 13.43
C ARG A 634 -1.58 -31.86 13.01
N TYR A 635 -1.40 -32.78 13.95
CA TYR A 635 -1.36 -34.21 13.67
C TYR A 635 -2.72 -34.79 13.22
N ALA A 636 -3.85 -34.18 13.62
CA ALA A 636 -5.18 -34.58 13.16
C ALA A 636 -5.34 -34.34 11.65
N ASP A 637 -5.07 -33.11 11.20
CA ASP A 637 -5.10 -32.72 9.78
C ASP A 637 -4.08 -33.54 8.95
N ALA A 638 -2.89 -33.77 9.52
CA ALA A 638 -1.88 -34.61 8.88
C ALA A 638 -2.39 -36.04 8.63
N ALA A 639 -3.05 -36.63 9.63
CA ALA A 639 -3.62 -37.98 9.50
C ALA A 639 -4.78 -38.02 8.51
N GLU A 640 -5.59 -36.96 8.42
CA GLU A 640 -6.65 -36.85 7.41
C GLU A 640 -6.08 -36.83 5.99
N HIS A 641 -5.12 -35.95 5.71
CA HIS A 641 -4.48 -35.88 4.40
C HIS A 641 -3.77 -37.19 4.03
N ALA A 642 -3.07 -37.83 4.97
CA ALA A 642 -2.41 -39.11 4.70
C ALA A 642 -3.40 -40.26 4.45
N ARG A 643 -4.57 -40.29 5.11
CA ARG A 643 -5.65 -41.26 4.85
C ARG A 643 -6.31 -41.04 3.50
N GLU A 644 -6.55 -39.79 3.13
CA GLU A 644 -7.09 -39.46 1.80
C GLU A 644 -6.10 -39.83 0.70
N ALA A 645 -4.81 -39.51 0.86
CA ALA A 645 -3.75 -39.93 -0.05
C ALA A 645 -3.68 -41.46 -0.18
N LEU A 646 -3.74 -42.18 0.94
CA LEU A 646 -3.77 -43.64 0.97
C LEU A 646 -4.92 -44.21 0.12
N THR A 647 -6.12 -43.66 0.31
CA THR A 647 -7.32 -44.08 -0.42
C THR A 647 -7.16 -43.86 -1.92
N LEU A 648 -6.61 -42.71 -2.32
CA LEU A 648 -6.36 -42.40 -3.74
C LEU A 648 -5.30 -43.32 -4.35
N PHE A 649 -4.19 -43.57 -3.65
CA PHE A 649 -3.16 -44.50 -4.14
C PHE A 649 -3.70 -45.92 -4.33
N GLN A 650 -4.55 -46.39 -3.43
CA GLN A 650 -5.24 -47.68 -3.57
C GLN A 650 -6.17 -47.70 -4.78
N GLN A 651 -6.93 -46.62 -5.03
CA GLN A 651 -7.83 -46.52 -6.18
C GLN A 651 -7.09 -46.54 -7.52
N ILE A 652 -5.92 -45.92 -7.60
CA ILE A 652 -5.11 -45.90 -8.83
C ILE A 652 -4.14 -47.09 -8.95
N GLY A 653 -4.08 -47.96 -7.93
CA GLY A 653 -3.21 -49.13 -7.90
C GLY A 653 -1.71 -48.81 -7.76
N ASP A 654 -1.36 -47.66 -7.17
CA ASP A 654 0.04 -47.28 -6.92
C ASP A 654 0.51 -47.83 -5.56
N GLU A 655 1.04 -49.05 -5.57
CA GLU A 655 1.55 -49.72 -4.36
C GLU A 655 2.70 -48.94 -3.68
N ARG A 656 3.51 -48.19 -4.44
CA ARG A 656 4.60 -47.37 -3.89
C ARG A 656 4.05 -46.15 -3.16
N GLY A 657 3.08 -45.47 -3.78
CA GLY A 657 2.32 -44.39 -3.16
C GLY A 657 1.59 -44.84 -1.90
N GLU A 658 0.95 -46.01 -1.94
CA GLU A 658 0.27 -46.64 -0.80
C GLU A 658 1.22 -46.83 0.39
N SER A 659 2.38 -47.44 0.15
CA SER A 659 3.41 -47.63 1.18
C SER A 659 3.92 -46.30 1.76
N ARG A 660 4.09 -45.27 0.92
CA ARG A 660 4.50 -43.92 1.38
C ARG A 660 3.44 -43.28 2.28
N ALA A 661 2.16 -43.39 1.93
CA ALA A 661 1.07 -42.85 2.74
C ALA A 661 0.92 -43.60 4.07
N LEU A 662 1.06 -44.93 4.07
CA LEU A 662 1.10 -45.76 5.28
C LEU A 662 2.29 -45.40 6.18
N THR A 663 3.46 -45.20 5.58
CA THR A 663 4.65 -44.74 6.30
C THR A 663 4.40 -43.37 6.95
N ALA A 664 3.78 -42.44 6.24
CA ALA A 664 3.42 -41.13 6.80
C ALA A 664 2.44 -41.26 7.98
N LEU A 665 1.40 -42.09 7.88
CA LEU A 665 0.49 -42.39 8.99
C LEU A 665 1.23 -43.01 10.18
N GLY A 666 2.13 -43.96 9.93
CA GLY A 666 2.98 -44.55 10.94
C GLY A 666 3.79 -43.51 11.71
N ILE A 667 4.36 -42.54 10.99
CA ILE A 667 5.10 -41.42 11.59
C ILE A 667 4.18 -40.52 12.42
N ILE A 668 3.01 -40.18 11.89
CA ILE A 668 2.04 -39.29 12.55
C ILE A 668 1.53 -39.93 13.86
N TYR A 669 1.19 -41.22 13.85
CA TYR A 669 0.66 -41.88 15.04
C TYR A 669 1.69 -42.06 16.15
N TRP A 670 2.96 -42.36 15.82
CA TRP A 670 3.96 -42.46 16.89
C TRP A 670 4.25 -41.09 17.52
N ARG A 671 4.21 -40.00 16.74
CA ARG A 671 4.32 -38.62 17.26
C ARG A 671 3.16 -38.26 18.20
N GLN A 672 1.99 -38.88 18.03
CA GLN A 672 0.85 -38.78 18.95
C GLN A 672 0.92 -39.77 20.14
N GLY A 673 1.98 -40.56 20.29
CA GLY A 673 2.07 -41.62 21.31
C GLY A 673 1.27 -42.88 21.01
N ARG A 674 0.59 -42.95 19.85
CA ARG A 674 -0.25 -44.08 19.41
C ARG A 674 0.60 -45.16 18.74
N TYR A 675 1.47 -45.78 19.52
CA TYR A 675 2.51 -46.68 19.02
C TYR A 675 1.99 -47.95 18.35
N ASP A 676 0.90 -48.54 18.85
CA ASP A 676 0.35 -49.77 18.26
C ASP A 676 -0.22 -49.52 16.86
N GLU A 677 -0.89 -48.40 16.66
CA GLU A 677 -1.36 -47.99 15.33
C GLU A 677 -0.21 -47.65 14.41
N ALA A 678 0.84 -47.01 14.93
CA ALA A 678 2.06 -46.75 14.17
C ALA A 678 2.71 -48.05 13.68
N LEU A 679 2.77 -49.09 14.52
CA LEU A 679 3.28 -50.41 14.14
C LEU A 679 2.41 -51.06 13.06
N ILE A 680 1.08 -51.02 13.20
CA ILE A 680 0.15 -51.56 12.19
C ILE A 680 0.41 -50.93 10.81
N HIS A 681 0.51 -49.61 10.75
CA HIS A 681 0.71 -48.90 9.48
C HIS A 681 2.09 -49.14 8.88
N ASN A 682 3.16 -49.09 9.68
CA ASN A 682 4.51 -49.37 9.15
C ASN A 682 4.68 -50.85 8.76
N GLN A 683 4.04 -51.80 9.45
CA GLN A 683 4.05 -53.21 9.06
C GLN A 683 3.37 -53.42 7.71
N ARG A 684 2.21 -52.81 7.49
CA ARG A 684 1.54 -52.85 6.17
C ARG A 684 2.40 -52.22 5.07
N ALA A 685 3.07 -51.10 5.35
CA ALA A 685 4.00 -50.48 4.41
C ALA A 685 5.17 -51.43 4.07
N PHE A 686 5.73 -52.11 5.08
CA PHE A 686 6.77 -53.12 4.90
C PHE A 686 6.28 -54.28 4.02
N ASP A 687 5.10 -54.84 4.29
CA ASP A 687 4.53 -55.97 3.54
C ASP A 687 4.30 -55.60 2.06
N LEU A 688 3.82 -54.39 1.78
CA LEU A 688 3.66 -53.87 0.41
C LEU A 688 5.01 -53.69 -0.30
N CYS A 689 6.00 -53.13 0.38
CA CYS A 689 7.35 -52.99 -0.18
C CYS A 689 8.04 -54.36 -0.37
N GLN A 690 7.74 -55.35 0.46
CA GLN A 690 8.20 -56.72 0.27
C GLN A 690 7.57 -57.35 -0.97
N LYS A 691 6.25 -57.24 -1.12
CA LYS A 691 5.50 -57.76 -2.28
C LYS A 691 5.97 -57.15 -3.60
N SER A 692 6.25 -55.84 -3.61
CA SER A 692 6.71 -55.11 -4.81
C SER A 692 8.21 -55.18 -5.06
N GLY A 693 8.99 -55.80 -4.16
CA GLY A 693 10.45 -55.86 -4.24
C GLY A 693 11.16 -54.52 -3.99
N ASP A 694 10.46 -53.51 -3.47
CA ASP A 694 11.05 -52.21 -3.11
C ASP A 694 11.88 -52.30 -1.82
N GLN A 695 13.15 -52.66 -1.98
CA GLN A 695 14.09 -52.81 -0.86
C GLN A 695 14.34 -51.51 -0.09
N ARG A 696 14.28 -50.34 -0.75
CA ARG A 696 14.43 -49.03 -0.08
C ARG A 696 13.22 -48.72 0.79
N GLY A 697 12.03 -49.01 0.29
CA GLY A 697 10.79 -48.90 1.06
C GLY A 697 10.76 -49.84 2.27
N GLN A 698 11.22 -51.09 2.10
CA GLN A 698 11.36 -52.06 3.20
C GLN A 698 12.28 -51.54 4.31
N ALA A 699 13.45 -51.02 3.94
CA ALA A 699 14.41 -50.47 4.89
C ALA A 699 13.82 -49.30 5.69
N ARG A 700 13.12 -48.37 5.01
CA ARG A 700 12.46 -47.24 5.66
C ARG A 700 11.37 -47.68 6.64
N ALA A 701 10.53 -48.64 6.26
CA ALA A 701 9.48 -49.16 7.12
C ALA A 701 10.05 -49.85 8.37
N LEU A 702 11.11 -50.67 8.21
CA LEU A 702 11.83 -51.30 9.33
C LEU A 702 12.46 -50.26 10.26
N GLY A 703 13.09 -49.22 9.71
CA GLY A 703 13.67 -48.14 10.51
C GLY A 703 12.62 -47.42 11.36
N ASN A 704 11.41 -47.20 10.81
CA ASN A 704 10.31 -46.62 11.58
C ASN A 704 9.76 -47.57 12.63
N ILE A 705 9.61 -48.88 12.34
CA ILE A 705 9.22 -49.89 13.33
C ILE A 705 10.23 -49.93 14.48
N GLY A 706 11.52 -49.95 14.17
CA GLY A 706 12.60 -49.91 15.16
C GLY A 706 12.53 -48.64 16.01
N HIS A 707 12.26 -47.49 15.41
CA HIS A 707 12.07 -46.24 16.13
C HIS A 707 10.85 -46.28 17.07
N VAL A 708 9.72 -46.87 16.65
CA VAL A 708 8.55 -47.03 17.52
C VAL A 708 8.86 -47.93 18.70
N HIS A 709 9.56 -49.06 18.49
CA HIS A 709 9.98 -49.93 19.58
C HIS A 709 10.97 -49.26 20.54
N TRP A 710 11.86 -48.42 20.04
CA TRP A 710 12.74 -47.61 20.86
C TRP A 710 11.94 -46.69 21.80
N ARG A 711 10.95 -45.96 21.26
CA ARG A 711 10.07 -45.09 22.06
C ARG A 711 9.25 -45.86 23.10
N GLN A 712 8.89 -47.12 22.82
CA GLN A 712 8.23 -48.02 23.77
C GLN A 712 9.18 -48.65 24.82
N GLY A 713 10.49 -48.33 24.79
CA GLY A 713 11.50 -48.94 25.68
C GLY A 713 11.86 -50.39 25.32
N ARG A 714 11.41 -50.90 24.16
CA ARG A 714 11.68 -52.26 23.68
C ARG A 714 12.99 -52.30 22.89
N TYR A 715 14.10 -51.99 23.56
CA TYR A 715 15.39 -51.72 22.92
C TYR A 715 15.94 -52.89 22.09
N THR A 716 15.78 -54.14 22.54
CA THR A 716 16.24 -55.31 21.77
C THR A 716 15.55 -55.42 20.40
N LEU A 717 14.23 -55.18 20.35
CA LEU A 717 13.49 -55.18 19.08
C LEU A 717 13.88 -53.97 18.22
N ALA A 718 14.11 -52.81 18.84
CA ALA A 718 14.57 -51.63 18.13
C ALA A 718 15.91 -51.88 17.42
N VAL A 719 16.89 -52.48 18.10
CA VAL A 719 18.18 -52.85 17.52
C VAL A 719 18.01 -53.82 16.35
N ASP A 720 17.23 -54.89 16.50
CA ASP A 720 17.01 -55.87 15.42
C ASP A 720 16.46 -55.20 14.14
N HIS A 721 15.41 -54.39 14.29
CA HIS A 721 14.79 -53.71 13.15
C HIS A 721 15.71 -52.66 12.52
N GLN A 722 16.46 -51.89 13.31
CA GLN A 722 17.40 -50.90 12.77
C GLN A 722 18.59 -51.57 12.07
N GLN A 723 19.09 -52.70 12.59
CA GLN A 723 20.18 -53.45 11.97
C GLN A 723 19.76 -54.01 10.60
N ARG A 724 18.55 -54.58 10.52
CA ARG A 724 17.98 -55.07 9.25
C ARG A 724 17.73 -53.93 8.26
N ALA A 725 17.29 -52.75 8.73
CA ALA A 725 17.17 -51.57 7.89
C ALA A 725 18.53 -51.11 7.35
N LEU A 726 19.57 -51.09 8.20
CA LEU A 726 20.94 -50.75 7.82
C LEU A 726 21.48 -51.69 6.74
N GLU A 727 21.30 -53.01 6.89
CA GLU A 727 21.70 -54.01 5.90
C GLU A 727 21.03 -53.78 4.53
N LEU A 728 19.74 -53.46 4.50
CA LEU A 728 19.03 -53.15 3.26
C LEU A 728 19.50 -51.82 2.63
N HIS A 729 19.78 -50.79 3.44
CA HIS A 729 20.33 -49.54 2.93
C HIS A 729 21.76 -49.73 2.38
N GLN A 730 22.56 -50.62 2.97
CA GLN A 730 23.86 -51.03 2.42
C GLN A 730 23.70 -51.76 1.09
N LEU A 731 22.80 -52.74 1.02
CA LEU A 731 22.54 -53.50 -0.21
C LEU A 731 22.07 -52.62 -1.38
N THR A 732 21.25 -51.61 -1.09
CA THR A 732 20.69 -50.70 -2.10
C THR A 732 21.57 -49.49 -2.43
N GLY A 733 22.74 -49.37 -1.76
CA GLY A 733 23.64 -48.22 -1.87
C GLY A 733 23.06 -46.91 -1.33
N ASP A 734 22.00 -46.95 -0.54
CA ASP A 734 21.35 -45.77 0.06
C ASP A 734 22.18 -45.26 1.25
N THR A 735 23.23 -44.50 0.94
CA THR A 735 24.20 -43.98 1.91
C THR A 735 23.53 -43.08 2.96
N ARG A 736 22.50 -42.31 2.58
CA ARG A 736 21.75 -41.46 3.51
C ARG A 736 20.91 -42.30 4.47
N GLY A 737 20.25 -43.34 3.97
CA GLY A 737 19.52 -44.31 4.79
C GLY A 737 20.44 -45.04 5.79
N GLN A 738 21.67 -45.40 5.38
CA GLN A 738 22.68 -45.98 6.27
C GLN A 738 23.02 -45.04 7.43
N ALA A 739 23.28 -43.76 7.14
CA ALA A 739 23.61 -42.76 8.16
C ALA A 739 22.45 -42.59 9.17
N HIS A 740 21.20 -42.55 8.70
CA HIS A 740 20.03 -42.47 9.58
C HIS A 740 19.87 -43.72 10.46
N ALA A 741 20.03 -44.93 9.90
CA ALA A 741 19.92 -46.17 10.67
C ALA A 741 21.01 -46.27 11.74
N LEU A 742 22.25 -45.88 11.41
CA LEU A 742 23.36 -45.78 12.36
C LEU A 742 23.07 -44.75 13.47
N GLY A 743 22.56 -43.57 13.12
CA GLY A 743 22.16 -42.56 14.11
C GLY A 743 21.08 -43.07 15.06
N ASN A 744 20.07 -43.79 14.54
CA ASN A 744 19.03 -44.41 15.36
C ASN A 744 19.58 -45.51 16.28
N LEU A 745 20.48 -46.37 15.78
CA LEU A 745 21.18 -47.35 16.62
C LEU A 745 21.97 -46.66 17.73
N GLY A 746 22.66 -45.56 17.42
CA GLY A 746 23.36 -44.74 18.41
C GLY A 746 22.44 -44.25 19.53
N ASN A 747 21.27 -43.73 19.18
CA ASN A 747 20.26 -43.31 20.15
C ASN A 747 19.78 -44.48 21.03
N VAL A 748 19.49 -45.65 20.42
CA VAL A 748 19.02 -46.83 21.16
C VAL A 748 20.07 -47.30 22.17
N TYR A 749 21.34 -47.43 21.76
CA TYR A 749 22.43 -47.85 22.65
C TYR A 749 22.71 -46.82 23.73
N CYS A 750 22.58 -45.52 23.44
CA CYS A 750 22.73 -44.48 24.46
C CYS A 750 21.69 -44.65 25.57
N HIS A 751 20.44 -44.97 25.23
CA HIS A 751 19.38 -45.23 26.21
C HIS A 751 19.54 -46.56 26.97
N GLN A 752 20.28 -47.52 26.42
CA GLN A 752 20.65 -48.75 27.13
C GLN A 752 21.84 -48.55 28.09
N GLY A 753 22.53 -47.40 28.02
CA GLY A 753 23.74 -47.11 28.80
C GLY A 753 25.04 -47.52 28.12
N ASP A 754 24.98 -48.11 26.92
CA ASP A 754 26.14 -48.52 26.12
C ASP A 754 26.71 -47.34 25.34
N HIS A 755 27.18 -46.32 26.06
CA HIS A 755 27.58 -45.03 25.51
C HIS A 755 28.77 -45.11 24.53
N ASP A 756 29.68 -46.08 24.68
CA ASP A 756 30.79 -46.26 23.75
C ASP A 756 30.30 -46.72 22.37
N LEU A 757 29.40 -47.72 22.35
CA LEU A 757 28.79 -48.22 21.13
C LEU A 757 27.90 -47.15 20.48
N ALA A 758 27.18 -46.36 21.28
CA ALA A 758 26.43 -45.22 20.81
C ALA A 758 27.32 -44.20 20.08
N ALA A 759 28.46 -43.83 20.68
CA ALA A 759 29.41 -42.90 20.09
C ALA A 759 30.02 -43.44 18.79
N ASP A 760 30.32 -44.73 18.72
CA ASP A 760 30.84 -45.38 17.51
C ASP A 760 29.85 -45.29 16.34
N HIS A 761 28.57 -45.60 16.60
CA HIS A 761 27.53 -45.49 15.59
C HIS A 761 27.30 -44.05 15.12
N HIS A 762 27.27 -43.06 16.03
CA HIS A 762 27.15 -41.66 15.64
C HIS A 762 28.38 -41.15 14.87
N ARG A 763 29.60 -41.61 15.18
CA ARG A 763 30.80 -41.28 14.39
C ARG A 763 30.74 -41.86 12.97
N GLN A 764 30.23 -43.08 12.82
CA GLN A 764 30.00 -43.67 11.49
C GLN A 764 28.94 -42.88 10.71
N ALA A 765 27.82 -42.52 11.35
CA ALA A 765 26.80 -41.68 10.73
C ALA A 765 27.37 -40.30 10.29
N LEU A 766 28.16 -39.65 11.16
CA LEU A 766 28.85 -38.39 10.86
C LEU A 766 29.76 -38.52 9.63
N ALA A 767 30.57 -39.57 9.54
CA ALA A 767 31.45 -39.81 8.39
C ALA A 767 30.66 -39.95 7.07
N LEU A 768 29.49 -40.60 7.11
CA LEU A 768 28.61 -40.72 5.95
C LEU A 768 27.97 -39.38 5.58
N TYR A 769 27.48 -38.61 6.55
CA TYR A 769 26.92 -37.27 6.30
C TYR A 769 27.96 -36.29 5.72
N LEU A 770 29.20 -36.35 6.20
CA LEU A 770 30.33 -35.61 5.62
C LEU A 770 30.58 -35.99 4.16
N THR A 771 30.54 -37.29 3.85
CA THR A 771 30.71 -37.80 2.48
C THR A 771 29.59 -37.34 1.55
N LEU A 772 28.37 -37.21 2.09
CA LEU A 772 27.19 -36.73 1.37
C LEU A 772 27.11 -35.20 1.27
N ALA A 773 27.99 -34.47 1.96
CA ALA A 773 27.86 -33.03 2.19
C ALA A 773 26.47 -32.63 2.76
N ASP A 774 25.88 -33.50 3.58
CA ASP A 774 24.60 -33.26 4.27
C ASP A 774 24.87 -32.52 5.58
N ARG A 775 24.87 -31.19 5.52
CA ARG A 775 25.17 -30.31 6.66
C ARG A 775 24.19 -30.47 7.82
N ASN A 776 22.92 -30.75 7.53
CA ASN A 776 21.92 -30.98 8.58
C ASN A 776 22.20 -32.30 9.30
N GLY A 777 22.46 -33.36 8.55
CA GLY A 777 22.87 -34.65 9.12
C GLY A 777 24.19 -34.60 9.89
N GLU A 778 25.16 -33.81 9.43
CA GLU A 778 26.42 -33.53 10.13
C GLU A 778 26.14 -32.89 11.50
N ALA A 779 25.34 -31.82 11.54
CA ALA A 779 24.97 -31.12 12.76
C ALA A 779 24.16 -32.00 13.73
N ASP A 780 23.23 -32.82 13.22
CA ASP A 780 22.46 -33.78 14.02
C ASP A 780 23.37 -34.85 14.65
N ALA A 781 24.31 -35.41 13.89
CA ALA A 781 25.24 -36.41 14.40
C ALA A 781 26.20 -35.82 15.44
N LEU A 782 26.68 -34.59 15.24
CA LEU A 782 27.48 -33.86 16.22
C LEU A 782 26.69 -33.56 17.51
N THR A 783 25.43 -33.13 17.38
CA THR A 783 24.56 -32.90 18.53
C THR A 783 24.37 -34.17 19.35
N ASN A 784 24.11 -35.31 18.70
CA ASN A 784 23.95 -36.59 19.39
C ASN A 784 25.26 -37.10 20.00
N LEU A 785 26.41 -36.90 19.33
CA LEU A 785 27.72 -37.15 19.94
C LEU A 785 27.94 -36.30 21.19
N GLY A 786 27.51 -35.03 21.17
CA GLY A 786 27.51 -34.16 22.35
C GLY A 786 26.75 -34.78 23.52
N LEU A 787 25.52 -35.24 23.28
CA LEU A 787 24.69 -35.90 24.30
C LEU A 787 25.32 -37.20 24.84
N VAL A 788 25.91 -38.02 23.97
CA VAL A 788 26.59 -39.26 24.40
C VAL A 788 27.84 -38.96 25.23
N HIS A 789 28.65 -38.00 24.81
CA HIS A 789 29.83 -37.57 25.56
C HIS A 789 29.46 -36.96 26.92
N HIS A 790 28.35 -36.24 26.98
CA HIS A 790 27.79 -35.73 28.23
C HIS A 790 27.42 -36.86 29.19
N ALA A 791 26.70 -37.88 28.72
CA ALA A 791 26.32 -39.04 29.53
C ALA A 791 27.53 -39.81 30.08
N GLN A 792 28.67 -39.74 29.38
CA GLN A 792 29.95 -40.32 29.82
C GLN A 792 30.77 -39.43 30.75
N GLY A 793 30.30 -38.22 31.09
CA GLY A 793 31.06 -37.23 31.86
C GLY A 793 32.19 -36.55 31.09
N ARG A 794 32.27 -36.73 29.76
CA ARG A 794 33.26 -36.09 28.88
C ARG A 794 32.79 -34.70 28.46
N HIS A 795 32.68 -33.79 29.42
CA HIS A 795 32.04 -32.48 29.24
C HIS A 795 32.72 -31.58 28.20
N ASP A 796 34.06 -31.58 28.11
CA ASP A 796 34.80 -30.79 27.11
C ASP A 796 34.53 -31.27 25.67
N ASP A 797 34.51 -32.58 25.46
CA ASP A 797 34.16 -33.17 24.17
C ASP A 797 32.70 -32.87 23.82
N ALA A 798 31.79 -32.95 24.79
CA ALA A 798 30.39 -32.67 24.58
C ALA A 798 30.17 -31.20 24.14
N ALA A 799 30.79 -30.24 24.85
CA ALA A 799 30.73 -28.83 24.51
C ALA A 799 31.35 -28.51 23.14
N ARG A 800 32.44 -29.19 22.77
CA ARG A 800 33.06 -29.05 21.45
C ARG A 800 32.10 -29.47 20.34
N HIS A 801 31.46 -30.63 20.44
CA HIS A 801 30.53 -31.10 19.41
C HIS A 801 29.26 -30.23 19.33
N HIS A 802 28.72 -29.75 20.45
CA HIS A 802 27.58 -28.83 20.43
C HIS A 802 27.91 -27.47 19.80
N ARG A 803 29.13 -26.93 20.00
CA ARG A 803 29.55 -25.70 19.28
C ARG A 803 29.67 -25.93 17.78
N GLN A 804 30.29 -27.04 17.36
CA GLN A 804 30.39 -27.38 15.94
C GLN A 804 29.01 -27.58 15.29
N ALA A 805 28.10 -28.26 15.98
CA ALA A 805 26.72 -28.40 15.52
C ALA A 805 26.01 -27.04 15.42
N LEU A 806 26.22 -26.16 16.41
CA LEU A 806 25.65 -24.82 16.41
C LEU A 806 26.12 -23.99 15.21
N ASP A 807 27.44 -23.96 14.94
CA ASP A 807 28.00 -23.24 13.78
C ASP A 807 27.36 -23.73 12.47
N LEU A 808 27.16 -25.04 12.32
CA LEU A 808 26.51 -25.63 11.15
C LEU A 808 25.02 -25.28 11.06
N TYR A 809 24.28 -25.34 12.18
CA TYR A 809 22.87 -24.96 12.20
C TYR A 809 22.66 -23.46 11.95
N GLU A 810 23.62 -22.61 12.31
CA GLU A 810 23.65 -21.20 11.93
C GLU A 810 23.95 -21.01 10.43
N GLU A 811 24.88 -21.78 9.87
CA GLU A 811 25.19 -21.75 8.43
C GLU A 811 23.96 -22.13 7.57
N ILE A 812 23.17 -23.11 8.01
CA ILE A 812 21.99 -23.60 7.27
C ILE A 812 20.66 -22.99 7.71
N ASP A 813 20.68 -22.02 8.64
CA ASP A 813 19.51 -21.32 9.16
C ASP A 813 18.45 -22.22 9.84
N ASP A 814 18.90 -23.34 10.45
CA ASP A 814 18.03 -24.27 11.18
C ASP A 814 17.86 -23.84 12.64
N HIS A 815 16.81 -23.04 12.88
CA HIS A 815 16.49 -22.49 14.20
C HIS A 815 16.18 -23.57 15.25
N ASN A 816 15.64 -24.74 14.85
CA ASN A 816 15.37 -25.85 15.78
C ASN A 816 16.66 -26.55 16.20
N GLY A 817 17.52 -26.86 15.23
CA GLY A 817 18.85 -27.40 15.49
C GLY A 817 19.69 -26.47 16.36
N GLN A 818 19.65 -25.18 16.07
CA GLN A 818 20.28 -24.13 16.87
C GLN A 818 19.78 -24.14 18.33
N ALA A 819 18.48 -24.28 18.59
CA ALA A 819 17.94 -24.38 19.94
C ALA A 819 18.44 -25.64 20.67
N ARG A 820 18.41 -26.81 20.01
CA ARG A 820 18.92 -28.09 20.54
C ARG A 820 20.38 -28.00 20.94
N ALA A 821 21.23 -27.48 20.03
CA ALA A 821 22.66 -27.34 20.26
C ALA A 821 22.97 -26.34 21.39
N ARG A 822 22.22 -25.23 21.47
CA ARG A 822 22.34 -24.25 22.57
C ARG A 822 21.93 -24.84 23.92
N ASN A 823 20.84 -25.60 23.98
CA ASN A 823 20.42 -26.28 25.22
C ASN A 823 21.49 -27.28 25.70
N GLY A 824 22.03 -28.09 24.80
CA GLY A 824 23.13 -29.02 25.15
C GLY A 824 24.39 -28.29 25.62
N LEU A 825 24.79 -27.21 24.93
CA LEU A 825 25.95 -26.40 25.33
C LEU A 825 25.73 -25.74 26.71
N ALA A 826 24.52 -25.24 26.98
CA ALA A 826 24.17 -24.60 28.24
C ALA A 826 24.21 -25.58 29.42
N GLU A 827 23.75 -26.82 29.23
CA GLU A 827 23.84 -27.88 30.24
C GLU A 827 25.30 -28.14 30.65
N HIS A 828 26.26 -28.03 29.72
CA HIS A 828 27.68 -28.18 30.04
C HIS A 828 28.28 -26.96 30.73
N LEU A 829 27.91 -25.76 30.30
CA LEU A 829 28.35 -24.52 30.93
C LEU A 829 27.90 -24.44 32.39
N HIS A 830 26.69 -24.93 32.69
CA HIS A 830 26.18 -25.05 34.04
C HIS A 830 27.04 -26.00 34.89
N ILE A 831 27.31 -27.22 34.41
CA ILE A 831 28.17 -28.20 35.13
C ILE A 831 29.61 -27.67 35.32
N ALA A 832 30.12 -26.89 34.36
CA ALA A 832 31.43 -26.26 34.43
C ALA A 832 31.50 -25.07 35.42
N GLY A 833 30.39 -24.72 36.08
CA GLY A 833 30.33 -23.60 37.03
C GLY A 833 30.23 -22.23 36.36
N HIS A 834 29.65 -22.17 35.15
CA HIS A 834 29.39 -20.93 34.41
C HIS A 834 27.87 -20.68 34.24
N PRO A 835 27.10 -20.50 35.34
CA PRO A 835 25.64 -20.40 35.29
C PRO A 835 25.13 -19.18 34.51
N GLU A 836 25.87 -18.07 34.47
CA GLU A 836 25.49 -16.90 33.65
C GLU A 836 25.51 -17.20 32.15
N GLN A 837 26.52 -17.95 31.68
CA GLN A 837 26.64 -18.34 30.27
C GLN A 837 25.59 -19.41 29.92
N ALA A 838 25.34 -20.35 30.83
CA ALA A 838 24.26 -21.34 30.67
C ALA A 838 22.89 -20.66 30.54
N LEU A 839 22.60 -19.66 31.40
CA LEU A 839 21.38 -18.86 31.35
C LEU A 839 21.25 -18.16 30.00
N HIS A 840 22.32 -17.52 29.51
CA HIS A 840 22.31 -16.86 28.20
C HIS A 840 21.95 -17.81 27.06
N HIS A 841 22.59 -18.98 26.99
CA HIS A 841 22.33 -19.96 25.93
C HIS A 841 20.92 -20.57 26.01
N HIS A 842 20.42 -20.89 27.20
CA HIS A 842 19.04 -21.36 27.36
C HIS A 842 18.00 -20.28 27.01
N ALA A 843 18.28 -18.99 27.29
CA ALA A 843 17.38 -17.89 26.91
C ALA A 843 17.32 -17.68 25.38
N LEU A 844 18.48 -17.79 24.71
CA LEU A 844 18.52 -17.78 23.24
C LEU A 844 17.79 -19.00 22.65
N ALA A 845 18.01 -20.19 23.21
CA ALA A 845 17.29 -21.40 22.79
C ALA A 845 15.78 -21.23 22.96
N LEU A 846 15.31 -20.70 24.10
CA LEU A 846 13.90 -20.44 24.35
C LEU A 846 13.31 -19.49 23.30
N THR A 847 14.02 -18.41 22.97
CA THR A 847 13.60 -17.43 21.93
C THR A 847 13.43 -18.12 20.57
N LEU A 848 14.38 -18.98 20.19
CA LEU A 848 14.31 -19.75 18.95
C LEU A 848 13.13 -20.73 18.96
N THR A 849 12.87 -21.42 20.08
CA THR A 849 11.75 -22.36 20.20
C THR A 849 10.38 -21.70 20.12
N HIS A 850 10.25 -20.43 20.53
CA HIS A 850 9.02 -19.67 20.33
C HIS A 850 8.74 -19.42 18.84
N ALA A 851 9.78 -19.19 18.04
CA ALA A 851 9.64 -19.01 16.60
C ALA A 851 9.31 -20.33 15.88
N THR A 852 9.84 -21.46 16.37
CA THR A 852 9.69 -22.77 15.71
C THR A 852 8.57 -23.66 16.26
N GLN A 853 8.00 -23.30 17.42
CA GLN A 853 6.98 -24.07 18.14
C GLN A 853 7.42 -25.50 18.54
N ASP A 854 8.72 -25.73 18.77
CA ASP A 854 9.19 -27.01 19.33
C ASP A 854 8.95 -27.05 20.85
N SER A 855 7.84 -27.67 21.25
CA SER A 855 7.44 -27.78 22.66
C SER A 855 8.44 -28.55 23.53
N TYR A 856 9.16 -29.54 23.00
CA TYR A 856 10.08 -30.33 23.83
C TYR A 856 11.34 -29.51 24.15
N GLU A 857 11.93 -28.86 23.15
CA GLU A 857 13.09 -28.00 23.36
C GLU A 857 12.74 -26.72 24.12
N MET A 858 11.50 -26.23 24.01
CA MET A 858 10.99 -25.15 24.85
C MET A 858 10.95 -25.56 26.33
N ALA A 859 10.42 -26.75 26.64
CA ALA A 859 10.41 -27.30 27.99
C ALA A 859 11.83 -27.51 28.53
N ARG A 860 12.75 -27.99 27.69
CA ARG A 860 14.16 -28.19 28.04
C ARG A 860 14.89 -26.88 28.31
N SER A 861 14.61 -25.84 27.52
CA SER A 861 15.11 -24.48 27.74
C SER A 861 14.62 -23.92 29.08
N HIS A 862 13.31 -24.08 29.38
CA HIS A 862 12.75 -23.68 30.67
C HIS A 862 13.35 -24.46 31.85
N ALA A 863 13.52 -25.78 31.73
CA ALA A 863 14.13 -26.59 32.78
C ALA A 863 15.58 -26.15 33.06
N GLY A 864 16.34 -25.86 32.00
CA GLY A 864 17.70 -25.33 32.06
C GLY A 864 17.80 -23.93 32.65
N LEU A 865 16.92 -23.00 32.25
CA LEU A 865 16.81 -21.67 32.84
C LEU A 865 16.53 -21.75 34.33
N GLY A 866 15.60 -22.62 34.75
CA GLY A 866 15.31 -22.84 36.16
C GLY A 866 16.55 -23.26 36.96
N ARG A 867 17.32 -24.22 36.44
CA ARG A 867 18.58 -24.67 37.08
C ARG A 867 19.63 -23.56 37.18
N ALA A 868 19.86 -22.82 36.10
CA ALA A 868 20.85 -21.75 36.08
C ALA A 868 20.45 -20.57 36.99
N LEU A 869 19.17 -20.20 37.03
CA LEU A 869 18.66 -19.12 37.90
C LEU A 869 18.70 -19.49 39.38
N ASP A 870 18.42 -20.76 39.72
CA ASP A 870 18.48 -21.25 41.09
C ASP A 870 19.91 -21.15 41.66
N GLU A 871 20.92 -21.53 40.87
CA GLU A 871 22.34 -21.38 41.24
C GLU A 871 22.78 -19.92 41.37
N LEU A 872 22.17 -19.01 40.61
CA LEU A 872 22.40 -17.56 40.70
C LEU A 872 21.63 -16.91 41.86
N GLY A 873 20.87 -17.68 42.64
CA GLY A 873 20.10 -17.19 43.79
C GLY A 873 18.75 -16.55 43.43
N ASN A 874 18.29 -16.67 42.18
CA ASN A 874 17.00 -16.14 41.74
C ASN A 874 15.90 -17.22 41.76
N HIS A 875 15.60 -17.69 42.97
CA HIS A 875 14.75 -18.86 43.22
C HIS A 875 13.29 -18.71 42.76
N ASP A 876 12.72 -17.50 42.82
CA ASP A 876 11.33 -17.27 42.43
C ASP A 876 11.15 -17.40 40.91
N THR A 877 12.02 -16.75 40.12
CA THR A 877 12.02 -16.90 38.66
C THR A 877 12.42 -18.32 38.23
N ALA A 878 13.31 -18.98 38.96
CA ALA A 878 13.65 -20.39 38.71
C ALA A 878 12.43 -21.30 38.83
N ARG A 879 11.59 -21.10 39.87
CA ARG A 879 10.37 -21.86 40.08
C ARG A 879 9.34 -21.64 38.97
N GLU A 880 9.17 -20.41 38.50
CA GLU A 880 8.29 -20.11 37.35
C GLU A 880 8.70 -20.90 36.11
N HIS A 881 10.00 -20.92 35.80
CA HIS A 881 10.50 -21.69 34.65
C HIS A 881 10.36 -23.21 34.84
N TRP A 882 10.62 -23.76 36.02
CA TRP A 882 10.35 -25.19 36.26
C TRP A 882 8.87 -25.54 36.18
N GLN A 883 7.99 -24.62 36.55
CA GLN A 883 6.54 -24.79 36.40
C GLN A 883 6.15 -24.84 34.92
N SER A 884 6.65 -23.90 34.11
CA SER A 884 6.46 -23.94 32.65
C SER A 884 7.03 -25.22 32.02
N ALA A 885 8.23 -25.63 32.40
CA ALA A 885 8.83 -26.88 31.92
C ALA A 885 7.97 -28.10 32.27
N ARG A 886 7.51 -28.20 33.53
CA ARG A 886 6.61 -29.28 33.99
C ARG A 886 5.32 -29.31 33.17
N ASP A 887 4.66 -28.16 33.01
CA ASP A 887 3.36 -28.09 32.34
C ASP A 887 3.48 -28.52 30.87
N ILE A 888 4.56 -28.13 30.20
CA ILE A 888 4.85 -28.55 28.84
C ILE A 888 5.22 -30.05 28.78
N TYR A 889 6.12 -30.54 29.63
CA TYR A 889 6.48 -31.97 29.65
C TYR A 889 5.28 -32.87 29.99
N ALA A 890 4.40 -32.44 30.90
CA ALA A 890 3.18 -33.17 31.24
C ALA A 890 2.20 -33.20 30.05
N ALA A 891 2.08 -32.10 29.29
CA ALA A 891 1.28 -32.07 28.08
C ALA A 891 1.84 -32.96 26.96
N LEU A 892 3.16 -33.21 26.96
CA LEU A 892 3.84 -34.10 26.01
C LEU A 892 3.87 -35.57 26.47
N ASP A 893 3.44 -35.89 27.69
CA ASP A 893 3.48 -37.23 28.29
C ASP A 893 4.88 -37.88 28.27
N VAL A 894 5.90 -37.11 28.65
CA VAL A 894 7.31 -37.54 28.65
C VAL A 894 7.86 -37.76 30.08
N PRO A 895 8.80 -38.69 30.30
CA PRO A 895 9.30 -39.06 31.63
C PRO A 895 9.96 -37.92 32.41
N GLU A 896 10.50 -36.91 31.71
CA GLU A 896 11.12 -35.70 32.25
C GLU A 896 10.15 -34.85 33.10
N THR A 897 8.83 -35.09 32.98
CA THR A 897 7.81 -34.56 33.88
C THR A 897 8.11 -34.88 35.35
N SER A 898 8.66 -36.07 35.63
CA SER A 898 9.01 -36.51 36.98
C SER A 898 10.22 -35.74 37.56
N GLU A 899 11.19 -35.41 36.71
CA GLU A 899 12.36 -34.61 37.07
C GLU A 899 11.97 -33.16 37.35
N ALA A 900 11.15 -32.56 36.48
CA ALA A 900 10.61 -31.21 36.67
C ALA A 900 9.76 -31.12 37.96
N ASN A 901 8.95 -32.14 38.24
CA ASN A 901 8.20 -32.25 39.50
C ASN A 901 9.11 -32.37 40.74
N SER A 902 10.26 -33.02 40.59
CA SER A 902 11.24 -33.15 41.69
C SER A 902 11.95 -31.83 41.96
N ALA A 903 12.30 -31.08 40.91
CA ALA A 903 12.89 -29.75 41.02
C ALA A 903 11.95 -28.76 41.75
N LEU A 904 10.65 -28.79 41.44
CA LEU A 904 9.63 -27.96 42.11
C LEU A 904 9.41 -28.30 43.59
N LYS A 905 9.80 -29.50 44.04
CA LYS A 905 9.66 -29.97 45.44
C LYS A 905 10.88 -29.66 46.31
N MET A 906 12.00 -29.24 45.72
CA MET A 906 13.19 -28.87 46.48
C MET A 906 12.94 -27.55 47.23
N PRO A 907 13.13 -27.48 48.56
CA PRO A 907 12.96 -26.24 49.32
C PRO A 907 14.04 -25.23 48.94
N THR A 908 13.61 -24.00 48.62
CA THR A 908 14.42 -22.85 48.17
C THR A 908 15.37 -22.27 49.23
N SER A 909 15.73 -23.05 50.27
CA SER A 909 16.51 -22.56 51.42
C SER A 909 17.59 -23.48 51.95
N THR A 910 18.00 -24.54 51.23
CA THR A 910 19.14 -25.35 51.68
C THR A 910 19.83 -26.04 50.52
N ARG A 911 20.83 -25.37 49.95
CA ARG A 911 22.05 -25.99 49.43
C ARG A 911 23.21 -25.01 49.58
#